data_AF-A0A952U3P7-F1
#
_entry.id   AF-A0A952U3P7-F1
#
_cell.length_a   1.000
_cell.length_b   1.000
_cell.length_c   1.000
_cell.angle_alpha   90.00
_cell.angle_beta   90.00
_cell.angle_gamma   90.00
#
_symmetry.space_group_name_H-M   'P 1'
#
loop_
_entity.id
_entity.type
_entity.pdbx_description
1 polymer ?
#
loop_
_entity_poly.entity_id
_entity_poly.type
_entity_poly.pdbx_seq_one_letter_code
_entity_poly.pdbx_strand_id
1 'polypeptide(L)'
;MQQLEYEFSNAIGIVMDRTVDPPKVLGQAFMVSKTRLVTNASSVFHYTEAPWAIEVLFPFPDVRVTIKAVNLHNDYDKVAARAMYLAQTGTPTDHSLHIQMNDIAVLIIDPQPPDVPQDRIAELNRALSLPFSGEGVEASGNLRGTEFVQIINTALEAGREGLLTLFDSRNIPIAHIAIARGGILKVFHEQVMSSEMAFCELVYRQPAHGFAFKPGVDIDWGEVPEVQTPPDRLTWEAMRRANEIPKLLQQLGGPEARYQQVVQNFDPEAASEEIRWMVAPLWASLDGYTSLDKLPKRVGVDTYTILIAIRELVNRGVASQINRISPFPCTGQMGTPLISHTDFEVHPWDPLQAFYLDPISGKPTWLEGNFFGVANSLQPKNMLHTIAIPKDARGCLILKDYKLIGLHIGAQELKPGQPAPPVKCYQFMWMGALLDLSTRKVRSSGEGEEEGVGTLRSSMDALSEENQDRANVVKIQCPTCFAVNADYGTCTTCGATIEAPPEEPEPSNKLLASKPAKELKKLQKQYGITDQQAKIGGGVLIGCLLMMVMCVGIPKGAKTDTTPSKPVVQPIAKTPASDKKAVQLAVDEGGFSATAPPMYSYVDTSDLTAPTPSFGLNSEQANQKILFIVYDDLAPLTSLNNFCGKPPFQEVDRADASSSVIDSSEQILGAGKLKWILGRYTKAGLKEPIHIMLASFPAAKEGKSILVVAQAFDDKGKRAYNHKTTLFVLDEIASEMTAKRNEEVLSTSNSDKGATATDEDDEEFDESEDGASDTKKVSSKISTEEEEDQFLVDAQTVLQEALDLPENLISVAEKYETENQKPKKWKEGGLLVGVDPEGHVKRIELLSTEQNDKTETLNKALEKAVQKVEMFKDAPITKRGEFQFQVRLQGKEIVLRKV
;
A
#
# COMPACT_ATOMS: atom_id res chain seq x y z
N MET A 1 -28.77 8.49 5.54
CA MET A 1 -27.56 8.73 6.36
C MET A 1 -27.47 7.74 7.52
N GLN A 2 -28.42 7.70 8.47
CA GLN A 2 -28.37 6.77 9.62
C GLN A 2 -28.26 5.27 9.24
N GLN A 3 -28.98 4.82 8.21
CA GLN A 3 -28.88 3.44 7.73
C GLN A 3 -27.49 3.12 7.15
N LEU A 4 -26.93 4.03 6.35
CA LEU A 4 -25.60 3.87 5.75
C LEU A 4 -24.50 3.83 6.82
N GLU A 5 -24.59 4.74 7.80
CA GLU A 5 -23.71 4.75 8.96
C GLU A 5 -23.77 3.42 9.72
N TYR A 6 -24.97 2.88 9.92
CA TYR A 6 -25.16 1.59 10.55
C TYR A 6 -24.55 0.44 9.73
N GLU A 7 -24.76 0.42 8.41
CA GLU A 7 -24.18 -0.58 7.51
C GLU A 7 -22.64 -0.56 7.54
N PHE A 8 -22.03 0.62 7.42
CA PHE A 8 -20.58 0.76 7.49
C PHE A 8 -20.02 0.43 8.87
N SER A 9 -20.69 0.87 9.94
CA SER A 9 -20.23 0.60 11.32
C SER A 9 -20.22 -0.91 11.64
N ASN A 10 -21.13 -1.68 11.05
CA ASN A 10 -21.14 -3.13 11.21
C ASN A 10 -20.07 -3.85 10.37
N ALA A 11 -19.54 -3.21 9.33
CA ALA A 11 -18.54 -3.77 8.42
C ALA A 11 -17.10 -3.35 8.76
N ILE A 12 -16.91 -2.42 9.70
CA ILE A 12 -15.59 -1.91 10.13
C ILE A 12 -15.26 -2.43 11.52
N GLY A 13 -14.02 -2.85 11.70
CA GLY A 13 -13.46 -3.28 12.97
C GLY A 13 -12.13 -2.59 13.29
N ILE A 14 -11.76 -2.64 14.56
CA ILE A 14 -10.50 -2.14 15.10
C ILE A 14 -9.52 -3.31 15.15
N VAL A 15 -8.38 -3.15 14.49
CA VAL A 15 -7.29 -4.14 14.48
C VAL A 15 -6.48 -3.98 15.76
N MET A 16 -6.32 -5.06 16.52
CA MET A 16 -5.64 -5.06 17.80
C MET A 16 -4.59 -6.16 17.87
N ASP A 17 -3.51 -5.87 18.57
CA ASP A 17 -2.58 -6.87 19.06
C ASP A 17 -3.08 -7.39 20.41
N ARG A 18 -3.46 -8.67 20.45
CA ARG A 18 -3.99 -9.33 21.65
C ARG A 18 -2.90 -9.95 22.55
N THR A 19 -1.63 -9.81 22.19
CA THR A 19 -0.49 -10.43 22.90
C THR A 19 0.14 -9.53 23.96
N VAL A 20 -0.39 -8.32 24.10
CA VAL A 20 -0.04 -7.34 25.14
C VAL A 20 -1.30 -6.98 25.93
N ASP A 21 -1.14 -6.63 27.20
CA ASP A 21 -2.22 -6.23 28.10
C ASP A 21 -1.93 -4.82 28.64
N PRO A 22 -2.80 -3.82 28.37
CA PRO A 22 -4.00 -3.90 27.54
C PRO A 22 -3.66 -4.12 26.04
N PRO A 23 -4.61 -4.69 25.24
CA PRO A 23 -4.42 -4.86 23.81
C PRO A 23 -4.09 -3.55 23.10
N LYS A 24 -3.10 -3.58 22.20
CA LYS A 24 -2.65 -2.39 21.46
C LYS A 24 -3.43 -2.24 20.17
N VAL A 25 -4.02 -1.06 19.94
CA VAL A 25 -4.67 -0.73 18.65
C VAL A 25 -3.61 -0.51 17.58
N LEU A 26 -3.75 -1.19 16.45
CA LEU A 26 -2.84 -1.11 15.30
C LEU A 26 -3.43 -0.27 14.16
N GLY A 27 -4.76 -0.15 14.10
CA GLY A 27 -5.50 0.57 13.07
C GLY A 27 -6.92 0.05 12.93
N GLN A 28 -7.50 0.22 11.74
CA GLN A 28 -8.83 -0.25 11.37
C GLN A 28 -8.77 -1.18 10.18
N ALA A 29 -9.78 -2.04 10.09
CA ALA A 29 -9.99 -2.90 8.96
C ALA A 29 -11.47 -2.92 8.59
N PHE A 30 -11.77 -3.19 7.33
CA PHE A 30 -13.14 -3.32 6.87
C PHE A 30 -13.35 -4.58 6.05
N MET A 31 -14.57 -5.08 6.06
CA MET A 31 -14.96 -6.29 5.34
C MET A 31 -15.10 -6.03 3.85
N VAL A 32 -14.39 -6.82 3.04
CA VAL A 32 -14.59 -6.91 1.57
C VAL A 32 -15.18 -8.24 1.15
N SER A 33 -15.15 -9.24 2.04
CA SER A 33 -15.94 -10.46 1.94
C SER A 33 -16.29 -10.97 3.33
N LYS A 34 -17.08 -12.05 3.41
CA LYS A 34 -17.40 -12.71 4.69
C LYS A 34 -16.18 -13.27 5.44
N THR A 35 -15.06 -13.46 4.73
CA THR A 35 -13.84 -14.07 5.28
C THR A 35 -12.60 -13.19 5.13
N ARG A 36 -12.72 -12.02 4.48
CA ARG A 36 -11.59 -11.15 4.15
C ARG A 36 -11.83 -9.73 4.60
N LEU A 37 -10.83 -9.19 5.28
CA LEU A 37 -10.74 -7.80 5.71
C LEU A 37 -9.60 -7.11 4.98
N VAL A 38 -9.70 -5.80 4.79
CA VAL A 38 -8.63 -4.97 4.24
C VAL A 38 -8.17 -3.97 5.31
N THR A 39 -6.86 -3.79 5.43
CA THR A 39 -6.21 -2.84 6.35
C THR A 39 -4.88 -2.36 5.77
N ASN A 40 -4.15 -1.52 6.51
CA ASN A 40 -2.80 -1.08 6.15
C ASN A 40 -1.78 -2.17 6.42
N ALA A 41 -0.87 -2.38 5.47
CA ALA A 41 0.27 -3.30 5.66
C ALA A 41 1.21 -2.82 6.77
N SER A 42 1.44 -1.52 6.91
CA SER A 42 2.29 -0.91 7.94
C SER A 42 1.80 -1.19 9.36
N SER A 43 0.50 -1.39 9.54
CA SER A 43 -0.10 -1.77 10.81
C SER A 43 0.09 -3.25 11.17
N VAL A 44 0.27 -4.15 10.18
CA VAL A 44 0.18 -5.61 10.40
C VAL A 44 1.38 -6.41 9.88
N PHE A 45 2.34 -5.81 9.18
CA PHE A 45 3.44 -6.54 8.52
C PHE A 45 4.32 -7.34 9.49
N HIS A 46 4.41 -6.89 10.75
CA HIS A 46 5.11 -7.58 11.82
C HIS A 46 4.53 -8.94 12.19
N TYR A 47 3.28 -9.20 11.81
CA TYR A 47 2.52 -10.37 12.23
C TYR A 47 2.29 -11.35 11.06
N THR A 48 2.98 -11.20 9.92
CA THR A 48 2.81 -12.12 8.79
C THR A 48 3.13 -13.58 9.14
N GLU A 49 4.04 -13.79 10.10
CA GLU A 49 4.42 -15.12 10.61
C GLU A 49 3.64 -15.51 11.87
N ALA A 50 2.90 -14.57 12.47
CA ALA A 50 2.12 -14.77 13.68
C ALA A 50 0.72 -14.12 13.57
N PRO A 51 -0.10 -14.49 12.56
CA PRO A 51 -1.40 -13.86 12.33
C PRO A 51 -2.37 -14.07 13.52
N TRP A 52 -2.19 -15.16 14.27
CA TRP A 52 -2.93 -15.47 15.50
C TRP A 52 -2.79 -14.43 16.62
N ALA A 53 -1.79 -13.54 16.53
CA ALA A 53 -1.58 -12.45 17.48
C ALA A 53 -2.49 -11.24 17.21
N ILE A 54 -3.11 -11.20 16.02
CA ILE A 54 -4.04 -10.14 15.63
C ILE A 54 -5.47 -10.59 15.91
N GLU A 55 -6.23 -9.69 16.51
CA GLU A 55 -7.69 -9.75 16.63
C GLU A 55 -8.29 -8.51 15.95
N VAL A 56 -9.47 -8.66 15.36
CA VAL A 56 -10.28 -7.53 14.90
C VAL A 56 -11.56 -7.50 15.72
N LEU A 57 -11.78 -6.40 16.44
CA LEU A 57 -12.99 -6.14 17.21
C LEU A 57 -13.94 -5.28 16.37
N PHE A 58 -15.13 -5.77 16.11
CA PHE A 58 -16.23 -5.00 15.52
C PHE A 58 -17.12 -4.48 16.65
N PRO A 59 -17.00 -3.19 17.06
CA PRO A 59 -17.67 -2.69 18.27
C PRO A 59 -19.20 -2.68 18.17
N PHE A 60 -19.72 -2.40 16.97
CA PHE A 60 -21.15 -2.32 16.71
C PHE A 60 -21.88 -3.66 16.86
N PRO A 61 -21.43 -4.74 16.20
CA PRO A 61 -22.00 -6.05 16.40
C PRO A 61 -21.46 -6.73 17.67
N ASP A 62 -20.43 -6.18 18.32
CA ASP A 62 -19.71 -6.78 19.45
C ASP A 62 -19.15 -8.17 19.12
N VAL A 63 -18.51 -8.26 17.96
CA VAL A 63 -17.91 -9.51 17.44
C VAL A 63 -16.40 -9.36 17.41
N ARG A 64 -15.70 -10.35 17.95
CA ARG A 64 -14.25 -10.47 17.88
C ARG A 64 -13.88 -11.61 16.94
N VAL A 65 -12.96 -11.34 16.02
CA VAL A 65 -12.45 -12.35 15.09
C VAL A 65 -10.93 -12.38 15.11
N THR A 66 -10.35 -13.58 15.09
CA THR A 66 -8.91 -13.77 14.96
C THR A 66 -8.51 -13.89 13.50
N ILE A 67 -7.22 -13.68 13.21
CA ILE A 67 -6.70 -13.71 11.85
C ILE A 67 -5.91 -15.01 11.59
N LYS A 68 -6.28 -15.70 10.51
CA LYS A 68 -5.61 -16.92 10.02
C LYS A 68 -4.36 -16.59 9.20
N ALA A 69 -4.42 -15.52 8.41
CA ALA A 69 -3.32 -15.11 7.53
C ALA A 69 -3.33 -13.60 7.25
N VAL A 70 -2.14 -13.04 7.09
CA VAL A 70 -1.91 -11.64 6.69
C VAL A 70 -1.19 -11.63 5.35
N ASN A 71 -1.84 -11.12 4.31
CA ASN A 71 -1.29 -11.02 2.97
C ASN A 71 -0.99 -9.55 2.65
N LEU A 72 0.30 -9.20 2.52
CA LEU A 72 0.73 -7.85 2.16
C LEU A 72 0.82 -7.71 0.64
N HIS A 73 0.67 -6.49 0.12
CA HIS A 73 0.93 -6.19 -1.29
C HIS A 73 2.33 -6.65 -1.70
N ASN A 74 2.48 -7.18 -2.92
CA ASN A 74 3.75 -7.76 -3.38
C ASN A 74 4.89 -6.73 -3.39
N ASP A 75 4.56 -5.50 -3.77
CA ASP A 75 5.50 -4.38 -3.85
C ASP A 75 5.57 -3.56 -2.55
N TYR A 76 5.07 -4.10 -1.42
CA TYR A 76 5.22 -3.48 -0.11
C TYR A 76 6.66 -3.69 0.40
N ASP A 77 7.37 -2.60 0.69
CA ASP A 77 8.75 -2.67 1.16
C ASP A 77 8.83 -3.01 2.65
N LYS A 78 8.89 -4.32 2.93
CA LYS A 78 9.06 -4.85 4.29
C LYS A 78 10.36 -4.38 4.95
N VAL A 79 11.42 -4.13 4.18
CA VAL A 79 12.73 -3.76 4.72
C VAL A 79 12.68 -2.31 5.19
N ALA A 80 12.14 -1.41 4.37
CA ALA A 80 11.92 -0.03 4.75
C ALA A 80 10.97 0.07 5.97
N ALA A 81 9.87 -0.68 5.96
CA ALA A 81 8.94 -0.72 7.08
C ALA A 81 9.60 -1.21 8.38
N ARG A 82 10.44 -2.26 8.31
CA ARG A 82 11.19 -2.75 9.49
C ARG A 82 12.23 -1.73 9.95
N ALA A 83 12.94 -1.06 9.05
CA ALA A 83 13.91 -0.03 9.40
C ALA A 83 13.23 1.13 10.15
N MET A 84 12.05 1.55 9.70
CA MET A 84 11.26 2.59 10.38
C MET A 84 10.74 2.14 11.74
N TYR A 85 10.26 0.90 11.84
CA TYR A 85 9.87 0.33 13.13
C TYR A 85 11.03 0.38 14.13
N LEU A 86 12.24 0.02 13.68
CA LEU A 86 13.45 0.03 14.50
C LEU A 86 13.95 1.44 14.84
N ALA A 87 13.55 2.45 14.06
CA ALA A 87 13.93 3.86 14.25
C ALA A 87 12.97 4.65 15.15
N GLN A 88 11.92 4.01 15.69
CA GLN A 88 10.97 4.67 16.60
C GLN A 88 11.67 5.29 17.80
N THR A 89 11.47 6.61 17.98
CA THR A 89 12.10 7.36 19.06
C THR A 89 11.13 7.63 20.22
N GLY A 90 9.82 7.63 19.93
CA GLY A 90 8.77 8.00 20.88
C GLY A 90 8.75 9.49 21.24
N THR A 91 9.45 10.32 20.46
CA THR A 91 9.52 11.76 20.71
C THR A 91 8.18 12.45 20.40
N PRO A 92 7.89 13.61 21.05
CA PRO A 92 6.66 14.35 20.83
C PRO A 92 6.40 14.71 19.37
N THR A 93 7.47 15.00 18.61
CA THR A 93 7.39 15.39 17.20
C THR A 93 7.49 14.23 16.22
N ASP A 94 7.55 12.98 16.71
CA ASP A 94 7.51 11.73 15.92
C ASP A 94 6.08 11.49 15.36
N HIS A 95 5.61 12.46 14.59
CA HIS A 95 4.35 12.45 13.85
C HIS A 95 4.56 11.95 12.42
N SER A 96 5.80 11.93 11.93
CA SER A 96 6.18 11.46 10.60
C SER A 96 6.35 9.94 10.60
N LEU A 97 5.25 9.22 10.74
CA LEU A 97 5.21 7.87 10.19
C LEU A 97 5.27 8.02 8.67
N HIS A 98 6.48 7.97 8.13
CA HIS A 98 6.72 8.05 6.70
C HIS A 98 5.84 7.02 5.99
N ILE A 99 5.13 7.50 4.98
CA ILE A 99 4.17 6.66 4.29
C ILE A 99 4.91 5.64 3.44
N GLN A 100 4.50 4.38 3.63
CA GLN A 100 5.01 3.27 2.86
C GLN A 100 4.27 3.19 1.53
N MET A 101 5.03 2.84 0.50
CA MET A 101 4.47 2.56 -0.81
C MET A 101 3.69 1.24 -0.78
N ASN A 102 2.56 1.18 -1.49
CA ASN A 102 1.71 -0.02 -1.56
C ASN A 102 1.26 -0.53 -0.18
N ASP A 103 0.98 0.40 0.73
CA ASP A 103 0.56 0.13 2.11
C ASP A 103 -0.88 -0.42 2.20
N ILE A 104 -1.07 -1.66 1.75
CA ILE A 104 -2.34 -2.39 1.82
C ILE A 104 -2.10 -3.87 2.13
N ALA A 105 -2.93 -4.42 3.01
CA ALA A 105 -2.93 -5.81 3.41
C ALA A 105 -4.34 -6.39 3.46
N VAL A 106 -4.45 -7.68 3.15
CA VAL A 106 -5.66 -8.48 3.30
C VAL A 106 -5.49 -9.41 4.49
N LEU A 107 -6.42 -9.33 5.44
CA LEU A 107 -6.51 -10.24 6.57
C LEU A 107 -7.55 -11.32 6.24
N ILE A 108 -7.21 -12.58 6.48
CA ILE A 108 -8.14 -13.71 6.36
C ILE A 108 -8.63 -14.07 7.74
N ILE A 109 -9.95 -14.01 7.94
CA ILE A 109 -10.60 -14.34 9.22
C ILE A 109 -10.42 -15.82 9.52
N ASP A 110 -10.09 -16.14 10.77
CA ASP A 110 -10.11 -17.49 11.30
C ASP A 110 -11.43 -17.75 12.03
N PRO A 111 -12.27 -18.69 11.55
CA PRO A 111 -13.49 -19.07 12.25
C PRO A 111 -13.23 -19.90 13.52
N GLN A 112 -12.01 -20.45 13.69
CA GLN A 112 -11.64 -21.27 14.84
C GLN A 112 -10.32 -20.74 15.44
N PRO A 113 -10.39 -19.73 16.33
CA PRO A 113 -9.19 -19.15 16.93
C PRO A 113 -8.33 -20.24 17.59
N PRO A 114 -7.05 -20.35 17.24
CA PRO A 114 -6.18 -21.33 17.88
C PRO A 114 -5.90 -20.91 19.32
N ASP A 115 -5.85 -21.89 20.23
CA ASP A 115 -5.25 -21.71 21.54
C ASP A 115 -3.74 -21.49 21.39
N VAL A 116 -3.26 -20.34 21.84
CA VAL A 116 -1.86 -19.95 21.68
C VAL A 116 -1.12 -20.19 23.00
N PRO A 117 -0.06 -21.03 23.01
CA PRO A 117 0.76 -21.23 24.20
C PRO A 117 1.55 -19.94 24.54
N GLN A 118 1.73 -19.70 25.84
CA GLN A 118 2.44 -18.53 26.38
C GLN A 118 3.87 -18.39 25.84
N ASP A 119 4.55 -19.50 25.56
CA ASP A 119 5.91 -19.49 25.00
C ASP A 119 5.99 -18.82 23.62
N ARG A 120 4.96 -19.02 22.77
CA ARG A 120 4.88 -18.37 21.44
C ARG A 120 4.61 -16.88 21.57
N ILE A 121 3.81 -16.48 22.56
CA ILE A 121 3.58 -15.07 22.89
C ILE A 121 4.90 -14.42 23.31
N ALA A 122 5.68 -15.07 24.17
CA ALA A 122 6.99 -14.58 24.61
C ALA A 122 7.99 -14.48 23.45
N GLU A 123 8.03 -15.47 22.55
CA GLU A 123 8.87 -15.45 21.35
C GLU A 123 8.50 -14.29 20.41
N LEU A 124 7.21 -14.10 20.13
CA LEU A 124 6.74 -12.98 19.32
C LEU A 124 7.08 -11.64 19.96
N ASN A 125 6.81 -11.48 21.26
CA ASN A 125 7.14 -10.25 21.97
C ASN A 125 8.63 -9.94 21.88
N ARG A 126 9.51 -10.94 22.00
CA ARG A 126 10.96 -10.79 21.80
C ARG A 126 11.34 -10.39 20.37
N ALA A 127 10.67 -10.93 19.35
CA ALA A 127 10.93 -10.59 17.95
C ALA A 127 10.48 -9.16 17.59
N LEU A 128 9.40 -8.71 18.24
CA LEU A 128 8.88 -7.35 18.12
C LEU A 128 9.61 -6.36 19.03
N SER A 129 10.35 -6.80 20.04
CA SER A 129 11.09 -5.88 20.89
C SER A 129 12.09 -5.04 20.09
N LEU A 130 12.17 -3.74 20.39
CA LEU A 130 13.24 -2.90 19.88
C LEU A 130 14.57 -3.31 20.52
N PRO A 131 15.66 -3.39 19.74
CA PRO A 131 16.99 -3.66 20.29
C PRO A 131 17.41 -2.50 21.19
N PHE A 132 17.67 -2.80 22.45
CA PHE A 132 18.14 -1.81 23.40
C PHE A 132 19.64 -1.52 23.17
N SER A 133 19.99 -0.28 22.87
CA SER A 133 21.38 0.18 22.86
C SER A 133 21.73 0.85 24.19
N GLY A 134 22.73 0.31 24.89
CA GLY A 134 23.29 0.90 26.10
C GLY A 134 24.27 2.05 25.82
N GLU A 135 24.47 2.43 24.56
CA GLU A 135 25.39 3.50 24.19
C GLU A 135 24.90 4.85 24.75
N GLY A 136 25.77 5.49 25.54
CA GLY A 136 25.45 6.75 26.22
C GLY A 136 24.41 6.64 27.34
N VAL A 137 24.03 5.43 27.76
CA VAL A 137 23.09 5.22 28.88
C VAL A 137 23.88 5.07 30.17
N GLU A 138 23.59 5.90 31.17
CA GLU A 138 24.21 5.81 32.50
C GLU A 138 23.53 4.79 33.42
N ALA A 139 22.21 4.68 33.31
CA ALA A 139 21.43 3.74 34.12
C ALA A 139 20.26 3.21 33.30
N SER A 140 19.99 1.91 33.39
CA SER A 140 18.83 1.27 32.80
C SER A 140 18.39 0.09 33.63
N GLY A 141 17.12 -0.26 33.57
CA GLY A 141 16.58 -1.40 34.29
C GLY A 141 15.13 -1.66 33.96
N ASN A 142 14.60 -2.74 34.54
CA ASN A 142 13.17 -3.01 34.50
C ASN A 142 12.45 -2.18 35.57
N LEU A 143 11.18 -1.90 35.34
CA LEU A 143 10.27 -1.25 36.26
C LEU A 143 9.22 -2.24 36.75
N ARG A 144 8.96 -2.25 38.05
CA ARG A 144 7.83 -2.99 38.66
C ARG A 144 7.11 -2.10 39.68
N GLY A 145 5.83 -1.84 39.44
CA GLY A 145 4.97 -1.12 40.40
C GLY A 145 5.47 0.29 40.74
N THR A 146 5.65 0.57 42.03
CA THR A 146 5.97 1.92 42.55
C THR A 146 7.44 2.33 42.40
N GLU A 147 8.29 1.51 41.77
CA GLU A 147 9.71 1.78 41.53
C GLU A 147 9.94 3.03 40.66
N PHE A 148 8.98 3.40 39.81
CA PHE A 148 9.06 4.57 38.94
C PHE A 148 9.42 5.86 39.69
N VAL A 149 8.69 6.16 40.78
CA VAL A 149 8.93 7.36 41.57
C VAL A 149 10.27 7.30 42.31
N GLN A 150 10.67 6.10 42.74
CA GLN A 150 11.95 5.91 43.41
C GLN A 150 13.13 6.21 42.48
N ILE A 151 13.03 5.86 41.18
CA ILE A 151 14.05 6.16 40.18
C ILE A 151 14.20 7.66 39.97
N ILE A 152 13.08 8.38 39.89
CA ILE A 152 13.10 9.84 39.75
C ILE A 152 13.74 10.48 40.99
N ASN A 153 13.32 10.10 42.19
CA ASN A 153 13.89 10.62 43.44
C ASN A 153 15.39 10.33 43.52
N THR A 154 15.81 9.11 43.16
CA THR A 154 17.23 8.73 43.13
C THR A 154 18.02 9.60 42.15
N ALA A 155 17.48 9.90 40.97
CA ALA A 155 18.12 10.76 39.99
C ALA A 155 18.25 12.21 40.50
N LEU A 156 17.20 12.73 41.14
CA LEU A 156 17.16 14.08 41.72
C LEU A 156 18.12 14.21 42.91
N GLU A 157 18.10 13.26 43.85
CA GLU A 157 18.98 13.23 45.03
C GLU A 157 20.46 13.10 44.64
N ALA A 158 20.75 12.33 43.59
CA ALA A 158 22.09 12.21 43.04
C ALA A 158 22.54 13.44 42.22
N GLY A 159 21.68 14.44 42.04
CA GLY A 159 21.97 15.64 41.26
C GLY A 159 22.24 15.35 39.79
N ARG A 160 21.68 14.26 39.25
CA ARG A 160 21.89 13.87 37.85
C ARG A 160 21.07 14.74 36.92
N GLU A 161 21.64 15.07 35.77
CA GLU A 161 20.96 15.82 34.71
C GLU A 161 20.94 14.99 33.43
N GLY A 162 19.76 14.83 32.84
CA GLY A 162 19.58 14.01 31.67
C GLY A 162 18.12 13.72 31.33
N LEU A 163 17.97 12.81 30.37
CA LEU A 163 16.70 12.33 29.87
C LEU A 163 16.42 10.92 30.43
N LEU A 164 15.31 10.79 31.16
CA LEU A 164 14.74 9.52 31.53
C LEU A 164 13.70 9.11 30.48
N THR A 165 13.98 8.02 29.77
CA THR A 165 13.06 7.40 28.80
C THR A 165 12.43 6.17 29.43
N LEU A 166 11.10 6.06 29.33
CA LEU A 166 10.33 4.90 29.78
C LEU A 166 9.93 4.04 28.58
N PHE A 167 9.95 2.72 28.78
CA PHE A 167 9.68 1.74 27.73
C PHE A 167 8.53 0.80 28.11
N ASP A 168 7.78 0.35 27.10
CA ASP A 168 6.78 -0.73 27.25
C ASP A 168 7.44 -2.13 27.33
N SER A 169 6.61 -3.17 27.35
CA SER A 169 7.05 -4.58 27.38
C SER A 169 7.84 -5.02 26.13
N ARG A 170 7.85 -4.22 25.07
CA ARG A 170 8.59 -4.44 23.81
C ARG A 170 9.73 -3.45 23.62
N ASN A 171 10.17 -2.78 24.68
CA ASN A 171 11.21 -1.74 24.60
C ASN A 171 10.86 -0.59 23.63
N ILE A 172 9.57 -0.34 23.37
CA ILE A 172 9.14 0.84 22.60
C ILE A 172 9.09 2.02 23.58
N PRO A 173 9.75 3.16 23.27
CA PRO A 173 9.66 4.35 24.11
C PRO A 173 8.22 4.87 24.17
N ILE A 174 7.69 5.05 25.38
CA ILE A 174 6.31 5.54 25.62
C ILE A 174 6.26 6.89 26.32
N ALA A 175 7.34 7.27 27.02
CA ALA A 175 7.42 8.54 27.72
C ALA A 175 8.85 9.04 27.86
N HIS A 176 8.98 10.36 27.95
CA HIS A 176 10.23 11.08 28.11
C HIS A 176 10.11 12.09 29.26
N ILE A 177 11.09 12.09 30.15
CA ILE A 177 11.15 12.98 31.32
C ILE A 177 12.52 13.67 31.33
N ALA A 178 12.52 14.99 31.19
CA ALA A 178 13.71 15.81 31.35
C ALA A 178 13.97 16.08 32.84
N ILE A 179 15.14 15.69 33.32
CA ILE A 179 15.62 15.98 34.67
C ILE A 179 16.84 16.89 34.53
N ALA A 180 16.77 18.12 35.05
CA ALA A 180 17.93 18.99 35.14
C ALA A 180 17.72 20.08 36.21
N ARG A 181 18.80 20.74 36.64
CA ARG A 181 18.76 21.81 37.65
C ARG A 181 18.10 21.39 38.97
N GLY A 182 18.29 20.12 39.35
CA GLY A 182 17.69 19.56 40.56
C GLY A 182 16.17 19.41 40.49
N GLY A 183 15.57 19.41 39.30
CA GLY A 183 14.13 19.23 39.13
C GLY A 183 13.70 18.50 37.87
N ILE A 184 12.38 18.28 37.77
CA ILE A 184 11.72 17.74 36.58
C ILE A 184 11.34 18.94 35.72
N LEU A 185 11.85 19.02 34.49
CA LEU A 185 11.62 20.17 33.61
C LEU A 185 10.45 19.96 32.64
N LYS A 186 10.39 18.80 32.00
CA LYS A 186 9.38 18.45 30.99
C LYS A 186 9.04 16.97 31.07
N VAL A 187 7.78 16.65 30.81
CA VAL A 187 7.27 15.28 30.79
C VAL A 187 6.36 15.12 29.59
N PHE A 188 6.63 14.10 28.78
CA PHE A 188 5.79 13.70 27.67
C PHE A 188 5.37 12.24 27.84
N HIS A 189 4.10 11.93 27.61
CA HIS A 189 3.54 10.59 27.68
C HIS A 189 2.47 10.41 26.60
N GLU A 190 2.82 9.71 25.51
CA GLU A 190 2.01 9.32 24.33
C GLU A 190 1.23 10.42 23.57
N GLN A 191 0.75 11.45 24.26
CA GLN A 191 -0.09 12.53 23.78
C GLN A 191 0.35 13.87 24.39
N VAL A 192 -0.02 14.96 23.72
CA VAL A 192 0.25 16.31 24.21
C VAL A 192 -0.72 16.63 25.34
N MET A 193 -0.21 16.66 26.57
CA MET A 193 -0.86 17.21 27.75
C MET A 193 0.13 18.07 28.52
N SER A 194 -0.32 18.80 29.55
CA SER A 194 0.62 19.53 30.40
C SER A 194 1.60 18.55 31.08
N SER A 195 2.87 18.93 31.20
CA SER A 195 3.90 18.05 31.79
C SER A 195 3.53 17.53 33.18
N GLU A 196 2.87 18.37 34.00
CA GLU A 196 2.44 17.97 35.34
C GLU A 196 1.34 16.91 35.30
N MET A 197 0.37 17.05 34.39
CA MET A 197 -0.67 16.04 34.19
C MET A 197 -0.11 14.75 33.61
N ALA A 198 0.83 14.84 32.66
CA ALA A 198 1.53 13.68 32.11
C ALA A 198 2.25 12.90 33.21
N PHE A 199 2.90 13.62 34.13
CA PHE A 199 3.54 13.02 35.29
C PHE A 199 2.54 12.31 36.21
N CYS A 200 1.43 12.97 36.58
CA CYS A 200 0.38 12.37 37.40
C CYS A 200 -0.22 11.10 36.74
N GLU A 201 -0.45 11.14 35.43
CA GLU A 201 -0.99 10.01 34.68
C GLU A 201 -0.01 8.83 34.67
N LEU A 202 1.29 9.07 34.47
CA LEU A 202 2.33 8.03 34.53
C LEU A 202 2.40 7.36 35.91
N VAL A 203 2.30 8.12 37.00
CA VAL A 203 2.31 7.59 38.37
C VAL A 203 1.10 6.70 38.64
N TYR A 204 -0.07 7.05 38.10
CA TYR A 204 -1.30 6.28 38.25
C TYR A 204 -1.31 5.01 37.36
N ARG A 205 -1.08 5.18 36.05
CA ARG A 205 -1.21 4.08 35.06
C ARG A 205 -0.06 3.08 35.11
N GLN A 206 1.14 3.54 35.46
CA GLN A 206 2.37 2.75 35.48
C GLN A 206 2.57 1.89 34.21
N PRO A 207 2.48 2.47 33.00
CA PRO A 207 2.51 1.69 31.75
C PRO A 207 3.92 1.13 31.41
N ALA A 208 4.95 1.65 32.06
CA ALA A 208 6.34 1.35 31.76
C ALA A 208 6.81 0.03 32.39
N HIS A 209 7.49 -0.79 31.60
CA HIS A 209 8.13 -2.04 32.02
C HIS A 209 9.66 -1.92 32.15
N GLY A 210 10.24 -0.87 31.57
CA GLY A 210 11.67 -0.58 31.66
C GLY A 210 11.98 0.91 31.55
N PHE A 211 13.21 1.28 31.89
CA PHE A 211 13.70 2.65 31.80
C PHE A 211 15.15 2.71 31.33
N ALA A 212 15.53 3.86 30.78
CA ALA A 212 16.92 4.23 30.55
C ALA A 212 17.12 5.73 30.83
N PHE A 213 18.22 6.06 31.49
CA PHE A 213 18.66 7.41 31.77
C PHE A 213 19.90 7.72 30.93
N LYS A 214 19.79 8.76 30.10
CA LYS A 214 20.88 9.26 29.26
C LYS A 214 21.26 10.67 29.73
N PRO A 215 22.55 10.99 29.88
CA PRO A 215 22.97 12.36 30.17
C PRO A 215 22.66 13.26 28.97
N GLY A 216 22.21 14.49 29.24
CA GLY A 216 21.72 15.44 28.23
C GLY A 216 20.20 15.37 27.99
N VAL A 217 19.64 16.43 27.43
CA VAL A 217 18.18 16.65 27.28
C VAL A 217 17.78 16.90 25.81
N ASP A 218 18.68 16.59 24.87
CA ASP A 218 18.49 16.85 23.43
C ASP A 218 17.49 15.87 22.81
N ILE A 219 16.21 16.17 23.01
CA ILE A 219 15.11 15.71 22.17
C ILE A 219 14.29 16.91 21.72
N ASP A 220 13.61 16.76 20.59
CA ASP A 220 12.65 17.76 20.14
C ASP A 220 11.38 17.66 20.98
N TRP A 221 11.21 18.61 21.89
CA TRP A 221 10.07 18.65 22.81
C TRP A 221 8.80 19.24 22.19
N GLY A 222 8.86 19.78 20.96
CA GLY A 222 7.72 20.45 20.33
C GLY A 222 7.04 21.47 21.26
N GLU A 223 5.71 21.38 21.36
CA GLU A 223 4.86 22.27 22.18
C GLU A 223 4.71 21.81 23.65
N VAL A 224 5.52 20.86 24.13
CA VAL A 224 5.39 20.36 25.51
C VAL A 224 5.77 21.46 26.53
N PRO A 225 4.85 21.84 27.43
CA PRO A 225 5.07 22.93 28.38
C PRO A 225 6.01 22.52 29.52
N GLU A 226 6.66 23.49 30.16
CA GLU A 226 7.54 23.24 31.31
C GLU A 226 6.76 22.98 32.60
N VAL A 227 7.29 22.11 33.44
CA VAL A 227 6.84 21.89 34.82
C VAL A 227 7.16 23.12 35.67
N GLN A 228 6.15 23.63 36.37
CA GLN A 228 6.31 24.79 37.27
C GLN A 228 6.38 24.36 38.74
N THR A 229 5.82 23.20 39.06
CA THR A 229 5.74 22.68 40.42
C THR A 229 7.07 22.06 40.87
N PRO A 230 7.56 22.37 42.10
CA PRO A 230 8.74 21.72 42.65
C PRO A 230 8.61 20.19 42.69
N PRO A 231 9.69 19.42 42.46
CA PRO A 231 9.63 17.96 42.33
C PRO A 231 8.96 17.24 43.50
N ASP A 232 9.32 17.60 44.75
CA ASP A 232 8.73 16.96 45.94
C ASP A 232 7.21 17.15 46.01
N ARG A 233 6.74 18.35 45.66
CA ARG A 233 5.32 18.68 45.64
C ARG A 233 4.61 17.97 44.50
N LEU A 234 5.23 17.91 43.32
CA LEU A 234 4.69 17.21 42.16
C LEU A 234 4.55 15.70 42.43
N THR A 235 5.58 15.08 42.99
CA THR A 235 5.60 13.67 43.38
C THR A 235 4.55 13.36 44.44
N TRP A 236 4.46 14.19 45.48
CA TRP A 236 3.45 14.02 46.53
C TRP A 236 2.03 14.13 45.97
N GLU A 237 1.76 15.13 45.14
CA GLU A 237 0.45 15.36 44.54
C GLU A 237 0.06 14.21 43.59
N ALA A 238 1.00 13.73 42.77
CA ALA A 238 0.79 12.58 41.90
C ALA A 238 0.43 11.31 42.68
N MET A 239 1.13 11.03 43.78
CA MET A 239 0.82 9.90 44.66
C MET A 239 -0.54 10.06 45.35
N ARG A 240 -0.88 11.27 45.83
CA ARG A 240 -2.19 11.55 46.42
C ARG A 240 -3.32 11.28 45.44
N ARG A 241 -3.20 11.81 44.21
CA ARG A 241 -4.17 11.59 43.12
C ARG A 241 -4.31 10.11 42.78
N ALA A 242 -3.20 9.39 42.58
CA ALA A 242 -3.20 7.96 42.28
C ALA A 242 -3.94 7.12 43.33
N ASN A 243 -3.82 7.48 44.61
CA ASN A 243 -4.52 6.82 45.72
C ASN A 243 -6.02 7.16 45.80
N GLU A 244 -6.44 8.31 45.28
CA GLU A 244 -7.84 8.75 45.28
C GLU A 244 -8.63 8.26 44.06
N ILE A 245 -7.98 8.10 42.90
CA ILE A 245 -8.62 7.69 41.65
C ILE A 245 -9.50 6.43 41.81
N PRO A 246 -9.05 5.33 42.46
CA PRO A 246 -9.90 4.15 42.63
C PRO A 246 -11.23 4.43 43.35
N LYS A 247 -11.21 5.33 44.35
CA LYS A 247 -12.42 5.72 45.09
C LYS A 247 -13.35 6.56 44.22
N LEU A 248 -12.80 7.48 43.43
CA LEU A 248 -13.56 8.31 42.50
C LEU A 248 -14.20 7.47 41.38
N LEU A 249 -13.44 6.54 40.79
CA LEU A 249 -13.97 5.60 39.80
C LEU A 249 -15.12 4.78 40.39
N GLN A 250 -14.96 4.25 41.62
CA GLN A 250 -16.03 3.51 42.28
C GLN A 250 -17.30 4.37 42.48
N GLN A 251 -17.16 5.65 42.85
CA GLN A 251 -18.28 6.58 43.01
C GLN A 251 -18.99 6.90 41.69
N LEU A 252 -18.26 6.88 40.57
CA LEU A 252 -18.75 7.24 39.25
C LEU A 252 -19.13 6.03 38.38
N GLY A 253 -19.27 4.84 38.98
CA GLY A 253 -19.75 3.64 38.29
C GLY A 253 -18.67 2.76 37.64
N GLY A 254 -17.39 3.03 37.90
CA GLY A 254 -16.24 2.26 37.43
C GLY A 254 -15.57 2.83 36.17
N PRO A 255 -14.43 2.23 35.74
CA PRO A 255 -13.65 2.71 34.58
C PRO A 255 -14.43 2.66 33.25
N GLU A 256 -15.33 1.69 33.10
CA GLU A 256 -16.17 1.51 31.90
C GLU A 256 -17.45 2.36 31.91
N ALA A 257 -17.69 3.15 32.97
CA ALA A 257 -18.84 4.03 33.01
C ALA A 257 -18.78 5.07 31.89
N ARG A 258 -19.94 5.42 31.34
CA ARG A 258 -20.09 6.40 30.25
C ARG A 258 -21.07 7.47 30.67
N TYR A 259 -20.79 8.69 30.26
CA TYR A 259 -21.59 9.86 30.61
C TYR A 259 -22.03 10.58 29.33
N GLN A 260 -23.25 11.11 29.36
CA GLN A 260 -23.80 11.94 28.30
C GLN A 260 -24.30 13.27 28.86
N GLN A 261 -24.34 14.26 27.97
CA GLN A 261 -24.96 15.55 28.23
C GLN A 261 -26.48 15.38 28.46
N VAL A 262 -27.01 16.03 29.50
CA VAL A 262 -28.46 16.09 29.79
C VAL A 262 -29.06 17.37 29.22
N VAL A 263 -28.27 18.45 29.21
CA VAL A 263 -28.63 19.74 28.63
C VAL A 263 -27.90 19.93 27.29
N GLN A 264 -28.41 20.75 26.38
CA GLN A 264 -27.75 20.98 25.09
C GLN A 264 -26.48 21.84 25.24
N ASN A 265 -26.57 22.89 26.05
CA ASN A 265 -25.46 23.82 26.28
C ASN A 265 -25.23 23.95 27.78
N PHE A 266 -23.96 24.01 28.18
CA PHE A 266 -23.53 24.30 29.54
C PHE A 266 -22.53 25.46 29.49
N ASP A 267 -22.80 26.50 30.27
CA ASP A 267 -21.91 27.65 30.40
C ASP A 267 -20.68 27.26 31.25
N PRO A 268 -19.46 27.31 30.70
CA PRO A 268 -18.24 27.00 31.45
C PRO A 268 -18.05 27.87 32.69
N GLU A 269 -18.52 29.13 32.68
CA GLU A 269 -18.41 30.04 33.82
C GLU A 269 -19.21 29.56 35.05
N ALA A 270 -20.22 28.71 34.83
CA ALA A 270 -20.97 28.11 35.92
C ALA A 270 -20.13 27.09 36.70
N ALA A 271 -19.07 26.53 36.12
CA ALA A 271 -18.19 25.55 36.75
C ALA A 271 -17.16 26.20 37.71
N SER A 272 -16.60 25.38 38.61
CA SER A 272 -15.52 25.82 39.49
C SER A 272 -14.30 26.28 38.68
N GLU A 273 -13.55 27.24 39.24
CA GLU A 273 -12.37 27.83 38.58
C GLU A 273 -11.32 26.78 38.20
N GLU A 274 -11.20 25.72 39.00
CA GLU A 274 -10.23 24.62 38.80
C GLU A 274 -10.49 23.81 37.52
N ILE A 275 -11.76 23.65 37.12
CA ILE A 275 -12.13 22.83 35.96
C ILE A 275 -12.57 23.66 34.75
N ARG A 276 -12.88 24.95 34.93
CA ARG A 276 -13.47 25.83 33.91
C ARG A 276 -12.80 25.74 32.54
N TRP A 277 -11.46 25.76 32.53
CA TRP A 277 -10.65 25.73 31.32
C TRP A 277 -10.80 24.44 30.49
N MET A 278 -11.17 23.31 31.11
CA MET A 278 -11.38 22.03 30.41
C MET A 278 -12.84 21.63 30.23
N VAL A 279 -13.79 22.41 30.77
CA VAL A 279 -15.23 22.09 30.63
C VAL A 279 -15.63 22.02 29.18
N ALA A 280 -15.19 22.97 28.33
CA ALA A 280 -15.53 22.96 26.91
C ALA A 280 -15.07 21.68 26.17
N PRO A 281 -13.78 21.28 26.21
CA PRO A 281 -13.34 20.04 25.56
C PRO A 281 -13.92 18.78 26.22
N LEU A 282 -14.11 18.77 27.55
CA LEU A 282 -14.77 17.67 28.26
C LEU A 282 -16.23 17.52 27.80
N TRP A 283 -16.96 18.63 27.74
CA TRP A 283 -18.37 18.66 27.34
C TRP A 283 -18.55 18.06 25.95
N ALA A 284 -17.75 18.47 24.98
CA ALA A 284 -17.76 17.90 23.62
C ALA A 284 -17.47 16.39 23.58
N SER A 285 -16.78 15.87 24.60
CA SER A 285 -16.42 14.46 24.75
C SER A 285 -17.46 13.62 25.50
N LEU A 286 -18.47 14.25 26.12
CA LEU A 286 -19.58 13.58 26.82
C LEU A 286 -20.66 13.10 25.84
N ASP A 287 -20.26 12.27 24.89
CA ASP A 287 -21.09 11.76 23.81
C ASP A 287 -21.79 10.43 24.14
N GLY A 288 -21.53 9.87 25.32
CA GLY A 288 -22.06 8.57 25.74
C GLY A 288 -21.33 7.35 25.18
N TYR A 289 -20.33 7.53 24.31
CA TYR A 289 -19.52 6.43 23.76
C TYR A 289 -18.22 6.24 24.54
N THR A 290 -17.56 7.35 24.88
CA THR A 290 -16.26 7.32 25.55
C THR A 290 -16.39 6.90 27.01
N SER A 291 -15.65 5.88 27.44
CA SER A 291 -15.60 5.46 28.84
C SER A 291 -14.77 6.41 29.70
N LEU A 292 -15.05 6.46 31.00
CA LEU A 292 -14.31 7.29 31.96
C LEU A 292 -12.80 7.06 31.89
N ASP A 293 -12.38 5.81 31.74
CA ASP A 293 -10.97 5.45 31.64
C ASP A 293 -10.27 6.05 30.41
N LYS A 294 -11.02 6.31 29.33
CA LYS A 294 -10.50 6.77 28.04
C LYS A 294 -10.69 8.27 27.79
N LEU A 295 -11.55 8.94 28.55
CA LEU A 295 -11.75 10.40 28.49
C LEU A 295 -10.45 11.21 28.67
N PRO A 296 -9.51 10.85 29.58
CA PRO A 296 -8.22 11.53 29.72
C PRO A 296 -7.45 11.62 28.39
N LYS A 297 -7.49 10.52 27.61
CA LYS A 297 -6.86 10.45 26.29
C LYS A 297 -7.52 11.40 25.28
N ARG A 298 -8.85 11.55 25.35
CA ARG A 298 -9.59 12.43 24.45
C ARG A 298 -9.38 13.91 24.75
N VAL A 299 -9.45 14.27 26.04
CA VAL A 299 -9.47 15.68 26.48
C VAL A 299 -8.04 16.24 26.63
N GLY A 300 -7.04 15.37 26.79
CA GLY A 300 -5.64 15.78 26.93
C GLY A 300 -5.28 16.20 28.36
N VAL A 301 -5.84 15.52 29.37
CA VAL A 301 -5.66 15.82 30.79
C VAL A 301 -5.51 14.51 31.60
N ASP A 302 -5.11 14.58 32.86
CA ASP A 302 -4.95 13.38 33.70
C ASP A 302 -6.28 12.81 34.21
N THR A 303 -6.27 11.51 34.51
CA THR A 303 -7.43 10.74 34.97
C THR A 303 -8.12 11.37 36.19
N TYR A 304 -7.35 11.83 37.18
CA TYR A 304 -7.93 12.42 38.39
C TYR A 304 -8.76 13.66 38.08
N THR A 305 -8.18 14.57 37.30
CA THR A 305 -8.79 15.85 36.93
C THR A 305 -10.11 15.64 36.16
N ILE A 306 -10.15 14.66 35.25
CA ILE A 306 -11.41 14.24 34.58
C ILE A 306 -12.46 13.77 35.59
N LEU A 307 -12.10 12.91 36.52
CA LEU A 307 -13.07 12.34 37.46
C LEU A 307 -13.67 13.41 38.38
N ILE A 308 -12.86 14.38 38.82
CA ILE A 308 -13.34 15.54 39.58
C ILE A 308 -14.32 16.37 38.75
N ALA A 309 -13.98 16.66 37.49
CA ALA A 309 -14.83 17.44 36.60
C ALA A 309 -16.16 16.74 36.30
N ILE A 310 -16.14 15.45 35.99
CA ILE A 310 -17.35 14.65 35.77
C ILE A 310 -18.22 14.63 37.02
N ARG A 311 -17.62 14.41 38.20
CA ARG A 311 -18.37 14.44 39.47
C ARG A 311 -19.06 15.78 39.68
N GLU A 312 -18.41 16.89 39.36
CA GLU A 312 -19.02 18.21 39.44
C GLU A 312 -20.20 18.37 38.46
N LEU A 313 -20.02 17.99 37.19
CA LEU A 313 -21.07 18.06 36.17
C LEU A 313 -22.29 17.17 36.50
N VAL A 314 -22.04 16.00 37.11
CA VAL A 314 -23.09 15.09 37.58
C VAL A 314 -23.82 15.67 38.78
N ASN A 315 -23.10 16.23 39.76
CA ASN A 315 -23.72 16.86 40.94
C ASN A 315 -24.59 18.08 40.56
N ARG A 316 -24.23 18.78 39.48
CA ARG A 316 -25.02 19.88 38.91
C ARG A 316 -26.20 19.41 38.06
N GLY A 317 -26.32 18.11 37.79
CA GLY A 317 -27.39 17.53 36.98
C GLY A 317 -27.29 17.83 35.48
N VAL A 318 -26.11 18.26 35.00
CA VAL A 318 -25.90 18.60 33.58
C VAL A 318 -25.31 17.44 32.79
N ALA A 319 -24.69 16.47 33.46
CA ALA A 319 -24.26 15.20 32.90
C ALA A 319 -24.93 14.02 33.63
N SER A 320 -25.22 12.94 32.92
CA SER A 320 -25.80 11.73 33.51
C SER A 320 -25.07 10.48 33.04
N GLN A 321 -24.92 9.51 33.93
CA GLN A 321 -24.40 8.20 33.58
C GLN A 321 -25.39 7.44 32.68
N ILE A 322 -24.88 6.76 31.66
CA ILE A 322 -25.66 5.84 30.83
C ILE A 322 -25.69 4.48 31.49
N ASN A 323 -26.88 4.01 31.86
CA ASN A 323 -27.09 2.69 32.48
C ASN A 323 -27.11 1.54 31.46
N ARG A 324 -26.30 1.62 30.39
CA ARG A 324 -26.15 0.56 29.39
C ARG A 324 -24.72 0.03 29.45
N ILE A 325 -24.59 -1.29 29.35
CA ILE A 325 -23.29 -1.98 29.35
C ILE A 325 -22.46 -1.53 28.14
N SER A 326 -23.10 -1.35 26.99
CA SER A 326 -22.49 -0.90 25.74
C SER A 326 -23.29 0.26 25.12
N PRO A 327 -22.63 1.25 24.51
CA PRO A 327 -23.28 2.29 23.72
C PRO A 327 -23.69 1.77 22.32
N PHE A 328 -23.27 0.56 21.97
CA PHE A 328 -23.48 -0.04 20.66
C PHE A 328 -24.70 -0.96 20.63
N PRO A 329 -25.26 -1.24 19.43
CA PRO A 329 -26.38 -2.16 19.25
C PRO A 329 -26.09 -3.60 19.67
N CYS A 330 -24.83 -4.05 19.62
CA CYS A 330 -24.38 -5.41 20.00
C CYS A 330 -25.19 -6.52 19.30
N THR A 331 -25.35 -6.43 17.98
CA THR A 331 -26.21 -7.34 17.21
C THR A 331 -25.71 -8.78 17.11
N GLY A 332 -24.43 -9.03 17.44
CA GLY A 332 -23.78 -10.33 17.31
C GLY A 332 -23.50 -10.76 15.86
N GLN A 333 -23.85 -9.95 14.87
CA GLN A 333 -23.70 -10.27 13.44
C GLN A 333 -22.93 -9.18 12.70
N MET A 334 -21.81 -9.58 12.08
CA MET A 334 -21.04 -8.70 11.22
C MET A 334 -21.87 -8.18 10.04
N GLY A 335 -21.56 -6.97 9.59
CA GLY A 335 -22.25 -6.30 8.49
C GLY A 335 -22.04 -6.93 7.12
N THR A 336 -22.71 -6.37 6.12
CA THR A 336 -22.49 -6.76 4.72
C THR A 336 -21.12 -6.30 4.25
N PRO A 337 -20.38 -7.14 3.50
CA PRO A 337 -19.11 -6.71 2.92
C PRO A 337 -19.25 -5.47 2.04
N LEU A 338 -18.28 -4.58 2.14
CA LEU A 338 -18.24 -3.34 1.36
C LEU A 338 -17.76 -3.62 -0.05
N ILE A 339 -18.43 -3.01 -1.03
CA ILE A 339 -18.08 -3.12 -2.45
C ILE A 339 -17.06 -2.04 -2.76
N SER A 340 -15.87 -2.46 -3.18
CA SER A 340 -14.82 -1.57 -3.68
C SER A 340 -15.14 -1.12 -5.10
N HIS A 341 -15.13 0.18 -5.34
CA HIS A 341 -15.27 0.76 -6.66
C HIS A 341 -13.90 1.19 -7.20
N THR A 342 -13.57 0.75 -8.41
CA THR A 342 -12.27 1.02 -9.06
C THR A 342 -12.42 1.77 -10.38
N ASP A 343 -13.67 2.00 -10.78
CA ASP A 343 -14.16 2.63 -12.00
C ASP A 343 -14.34 4.15 -11.86
N PHE A 344 -14.12 4.71 -10.68
CA PHE A 344 -14.23 6.16 -10.48
C PHE A 344 -13.06 6.91 -11.08
N GLU A 345 -13.36 7.86 -11.96
CA GLU A 345 -12.46 8.95 -12.27
C GLU A 345 -12.46 9.94 -11.09
N VAL A 346 -11.28 10.29 -10.60
CA VAL A 346 -11.08 11.26 -9.52
C VAL A 346 -10.24 12.42 -10.05
N HIS A 347 -10.81 13.62 -10.00
CA HIS A 347 -10.16 14.86 -10.43
C HIS A 347 -9.73 15.68 -9.23
N PRO A 348 -8.58 16.38 -9.29
CA PRO A 348 -8.15 17.26 -8.21
C PRO A 348 -9.28 18.17 -7.76
N TRP A 349 -9.47 18.27 -6.44
CA TRP A 349 -10.53 18.97 -5.74
C TRP A 349 -11.92 18.32 -5.74
N ASP A 350 -12.05 17.09 -6.24
CA ASP A 350 -13.28 16.31 -6.05
C ASP A 350 -13.58 16.12 -4.55
N PRO A 351 -14.85 16.26 -4.12
CA PRO A 351 -15.23 16.05 -2.74
C PRO A 351 -15.06 14.59 -2.36
N LEU A 352 -14.37 14.36 -1.24
CA LEU A 352 -14.16 13.05 -0.64
C LEU A 352 -14.71 13.04 0.78
N GLN A 353 -15.13 11.86 1.21
CA GLN A 353 -15.56 11.61 2.58
C GLN A 353 -14.72 10.49 3.17
N ALA A 354 -14.43 10.57 4.46
CA ALA A 354 -13.86 9.48 5.21
C ALA A 354 -14.87 9.00 6.25
N PHE A 355 -14.96 7.68 6.37
CA PHE A 355 -15.76 7.05 7.40
C PHE A 355 -14.90 6.11 8.23
N TYR A 356 -14.92 6.29 9.54
CA TYR A 356 -14.13 5.51 10.48
C TYR A 356 -14.83 5.38 11.82
N LEU A 357 -14.44 4.35 12.58
CA LEU A 357 -14.81 4.24 13.99
C LEU A 357 -13.75 4.96 14.81
N ASP A 358 -14.14 5.88 15.68
CA ASP A 358 -13.18 6.58 16.50
C ASP A 358 -12.35 5.58 17.33
N PRO A 359 -11.00 5.62 17.29
CA PRO A 359 -10.15 4.59 17.89
C PRO A 359 -10.23 4.54 19.42
N ILE A 360 -10.73 5.61 20.06
CA ILE A 360 -10.87 5.68 21.51
C ILE A 360 -12.26 5.16 21.92
N SER A 361 -13.32 5.74 21.37
CA SER A 361 -14.70 5.51 21.80
C SER A 361 -15.46 4.48 20.97
N GLY A 362 -15.00 4.16 19.75
CA GLY A 362 -15.68 3.34 18.76
C GLY A 362 -16.86 4.04 18.07
N LYS A 363 -17.05 5.35 18.31
CA LYS A 363 -18.14 6.15 17.72
C LYS A 363 -17.95 6.30 16.20
N PRO A 364 -18.99 6.09 15.38
CA PRO A 364 -18.90 6.31 13.95
C PRO A 364 -18.69 7.80 13.65
N THR A 365 -17.72 8.10 12.78
CA THR A 365 -17.32 9.46 12.48
C THR A 365 -17.20 9.66 10.97
N TRP A 366 -17.79 10.75 10.50
CA TRP A 366 -17.67 11.24 9.14
C TRP A 366 -16.78 12.48 9.12
N LEU A 367 -15.84 12.51 8.19
CA LEU A 367 -15.06 13.70 7.89
C LEU A 367 -15.10 13.95 6.39
N GLU A 368 -15.06 15.22 6.01
CA GLU A 368 -15.08 15.65 4.62
C GLU A 368 -13.77 16.35 4.27
N GLY A 369 -13.43 16.30 2.99
CA GLY A 369 -12.28 16.99 2.42
C GLY A 369 -12.27 16.76 0.92
N ASN A 370 -11.11 16.93 0.30
CA ASN A 370 -11.01 16.88 -1.15
C ASN A 370 -9.88 15.93 -1.58
N PHE A 371 -10.05 15.36 -2.76
CA PHE A 371 -8.96 14.73 -3.49
C PHE A 371 -7.97 15.80 -3.92
N PHE A 372 -6.67 15.52 -3.83
CA PHE A 372 -5.63 16.50 -4.19
C PHE A 372 -4.84 16.10 -5.43
N GLY A 373 -4.54 14.80 -5.57
CA GLY A 373 -3.75 14.31 -6.69
C GLY A 373 -3.03 13.01 -6.38
N VAL A 374 -2.03 12.67 -7.18
CA VAL A 374 -1.21 11.47 -6.99
C VAL A 374 0.02 11.82 -6.15
N ALA A 375 0.34 11.00 -5.15
CA ALA A 375 1.52 11.22 -4.28
C ALA A 375 2.85 11.03 -5.04
N ASN A 376 2.86 10.11 -6.02
CA ASN A 376 4.00 9.83 -6.87
C ASN A 376 3.54 9.33 -8.24
N SER A 377 4.00 9.96 -9.32
CA SER A 377 3.69 9.53 -10.70
C SER A 377 4.13 8.09 -11.01
N LEU A 378 5.20 7.61 -10.37
CA LEU A 378 5.68 6.23 -10.50
C LEU A 378 4.74 5.20 -9.87
N GLN A 379 3.85 5.64 -8.97
CA GLN A 379 2.91 4.78 -8.26
C GLN A 379 1.54 5.45 -8.21
N PRO A 380 0.77 5.39 -9.32
CA PRO A 380 -0.50 6.10 -9.45
C PRO A 380 -1.56 5.64 -8.45
N LYS A 381 -1.36 4.50 -7.77
CA LYS A 381 -2.26 3.98 -6.74
C LYS A 381 -2.10 4.68 -5.38
N ASN A 382 -1.02 5.43 -5.18
CA ASN A 382 -0.80 6.24 -3.99
C ASN A 382 -1.36 7.65 -4.23
N MET A 383 -2.44 7.95 -3.54
CA MET A 383 -3.28 9.12 -3.80
C MET A 383 -3.26 10.07 -2.61
N LEU A 384 -3.42 11.37 -2.85
CA LEU A 384 -3.42 12.42 -1.84
C LEU A 384 -4.82 12.98 -1.61
N HIS A 385 -5.14 13.27 -0.35
CA HIS A 385 -6.39 13.89 0.07
C HIS A 385 -6.14 14.87 1.23
N THR A 386 -7.15 15.68 1.58
CA THR A 386 -7.05 16.72 2.62
C THR A 386 -7.82 16.39 3.91
N ILE A 387 -8.32 15.15 4.05
CA ILE A 387 -9.15 14.76 5.20
C ILE A 387 -8.27 14.47 6.41
N ALA A 388 -8.45 15.24 7.48
CA ALA A 388 -7.64 15.16 8.70
C ALA A 388 -8.07 14.01 9.62
N ILE A 389 -7.59 12.81 9.33
CA ILE A 389 -7.94 11.58 10.06
C ILE A 389 -6.91 11.32 11.18
N PRO A 390 -7.35 10.89 12.39
CA PRO A 390 -6.44 10.54 13.48
C PRO A 390 -5.46 9.41 13.12
N LYS A 391 -4.24 9.46 13.67
CA LYS A 391 -3.19 8.45 13.44
C LYS A 391 -3.62 7.03 13.82
N ASP A 392 -4.43 6.87 14.84
CA ASP A 392 -4.91 5.54 15.29
C ASP A 392 -6.08 5.02 14.43
N ALA A 393 -6.61 5.83 13.50
CA ALA A 393 -7.69 5.49 12.57
C ALA A 393 -7.19 5.14 11.15
N ARG A 394 -5.92 4.76 11.02
CA ARG A 394 -5.37 4.23 9.76
C ARG A 394 -6.13 3.00 9.30
N GLY A 395 -6.23 2.82 8.00
CA GLY A 395 -7.01 1.73 7.42
C GLY A 395 -8.50 1.96 7.39
N CYS A 396 -8.94 3.20 7.67
CA CYS A 396 -10.33 3.57 7.46
C CYS A 396 -10.66 3.86 6.00
N LEU A 397 -11.96 4.00 5.73
CA LEU A 397 -12.51 4.15 4.40
C LEU A 397 -12.29 5.56 3.86
N ILE A 398 -11.87 5.65 2.60
CA ILE A 398 -12.01 6.85 1.78
C ILE A 398 -13.09 6.59 0.73
N LEU A 399 -14.05 7.51 0.67
CA LEU A 399 -15.28 7.40 -0.07
C LEU A 399 -15.42 8.57 -1.05
N LYS A 400 -15.97 8.30 -2.23
CA LYS A 400 -16.51 9.30 -3.16
C LYS A 400 -17.97 8.95 -3.41
N ASP A 401 -18.89 9.90 -3.23
CA ASP A 401 -20.33 9.67 -3.34
C ASP A 401 -20.82 8.46 -2.53
N TYR A 402 -20.34 8.33 -1.29
CA TYR A 402 -20.61 7.20 -0.38
C TYR A 402 -20.13 5.82 -0.88
N LYS A 403 -19.30 5.76 -1.91
CA LYS A 403 -18.73 4.52 -2.46
C LYS A 403 -17.26 4.42 -2.11
N LEU A 404 -16.83 3.20 -1.75
CA LEU A 404 -15.46 2.93 -1.32
C LEU A 404 -14.49 3.00 -2.50
N ILE A 405 -13.58 3.97 -2.45
CA ILE A 405 -12.54 4.17 -3.47
C ILE A 405 -11.12 3.95 -2.94
N GLY A 406 -10.92 4.00 -1.62
CA GLY A 406 -9.57 3.84 -1.06
C GLY A 406 -9.49 3.61 0.45
N LEU A 407 -8.25 3.43 0.91
CA LEU A 407 -7.88 3.13 2.28
C LEU A 407 -6.93 4.22 2.81
N HIS A 408 -7.29 4.89 3.90
CA HIS A 408 -6.43 5.94 4.48
C HIS A 408 -5.13 5.40 5.06
N ILE A 409 -4.00 6.07 4.80
CA ILE A 409 -2.68 5.66 5.29
C ILE A 409 -2.12 6.57 6.38
N GLY A 410 -2.15 7.88 6.19
CA GLY A 410 -1.60 8.82 7.16
C GLY A 410 -1.24 10.16 6.56
N ALA A 411 -0.62 11.02 7.37
CA ALA A 411 -0.16 12.34 6.95
C ALA A 411 1.05 12.23 6.02
N GLN A 412 1.02 12.97 4.90
CA GLN A 412 2.09 13.03 3.91
C GLN A 412 2.69 14.44 3.86
N GLU A 413 3.99 14.54 4.04
CA GLU A 413 4.72 15.76 3.70
C GLU A 413 4.85 15.85 2.17
N LEU A 414 4.52 17.03 1.64
CA LEU A 414 4.63 17.27 0.21
C LEU A 414 6.08 17.39 -0.19
N LYS A 415 6.40 16.85 -1.37
CA LYS A 415 7.75 16.95 -1.91
C LYS A 415 8.07 18.42 -2.22
N PRO A 416 9.31 18.88 -2.02
CA PRO A 416 9.74 20.21 -2.46
C PRO A 416 9.37 20.44 -3.93
N GLY A 417 8.71 21.56 -4.22
CA GLY A 417 8.27 21.92 -5.58
C GLY A 417 6.84 21.46 -5.96
N GLN A 418 6.16 20.64 -5.16
CA GLN A 418 4.71 20.43 -5.35
C GLN A 418 3.93 21.65 -4.81
N PRO A 419 2.87 22.11 -5.50
CA PRO A 419 2.02 23.17 -4.97
C PRO A 419 1.43 22.71 -3.63
N ALA A 420 1.69 23.46 -2.56
CA ALA A 420 1.15 23.14 -1.26
C ALA A 420 -0.33 23.57 -1.20
N PRO A 421 -1.29 22.67 -0.90
CA PRO A 421 -2.63 23.09 -0.57
C PRO A 421 -2.61 23.91 0.73
N PRO A 422 -3.66 24.71 0.98
CA PRO A 422 -3.78 25.51 2.20
C PRO A 422 -3.91 24.66 3.49
N VAL A 423 -3.98 23.34 3.36
CA VAL A 423 -4.23 22.37 4.43
C VAL A 423 -3.26 21.21 4.34
N LYS A 424 -3.02 20.54 5.46
CA LYS A 424 -2.12 19.37 5.54
C LYS A 424 -2.63 18.25 4.64
N CYS A 425 -1.71 17.63 3.87
CA CYS A 425 -2.03 16.49 3.03
C CYS A 425 -1.92 15.16 3.77
N TYR A 426 -2.73 14.22 3.30
CA TYR A 426 -2.77 12.85 3.75
C TYR A 426 -2.75 11.93 2.53
N GLN A 427 -2.24 10.72 2.69
CA GLN A 427 -2.21 9.71 1.64
C GLN A 427 -3.25 8.63 1.90
N PHE A 428 -3.82 8.12 0.80
CA PHE A 428 -4.63 6.92 0.79
C PHE A 428 -4.21 5.99 -0.35
N MET A 429 -4.44 4.69 -0.18
CA MET A 429 -4.25 3.67 -1.21
C MET A 429 -5.52 3.53 -2.04
N TRP A 430 -5.41 3.61 -3.36
CA TRP A 430 -6.50 3.30 -4.28
C TRP A 430 -6.92 1.83 -4.19
N MET A 431 -8.23 1.54 -4.16
CA MET A 431 -8.72 0.17 -4.04
C MET A 431 -8.33 -0.75 -5.21
N GLY A 432 -7.98 -0.19 -6.38
CA GLY A 432 -7.42 -0.97 -7.49
C GLY A 432 -6.08 -1.66 -7.16
N ALA A 433 -5.39 -1.29 -6.06
CA ALA A 433 -4.24 -2.04 -5.55
C ALA A 433 -4.61 -3.42 -4.98
N LEU A 434 -5.87 -3.59 -4.54
CA LEU A 434 -6.37 -4.87 -4.03
C LEU A 434 -6.42 -5.96 -5.11
N LEU A 435 -6.57 -5.56 -6.39
CA LEU A 435 -6.61 -6.50 -7.51
C LEU A 435 -5.27 -7.21 -7.66
N ASP A 436 -4.15 -6.51 -7.47
CA ASP A 436 -2.79 -7.06 -7.61
C ASP A 436 -2.52 -8.15 -6.56
N LEU A 437 -3.09 -8.00 -5.36
CA LEU A 437 -3.05 -8.97 -4.27
C LEU A 437 -3.81 -10.28 -4.59
N SER A 438 -4.83 -10.23 -5.45
CA SER A 438 -5.72 -11.36 -5.73
C SER A 438 -5.19 -12.34 -6.79
N THR A 439 -4.14 -11.97 -7.52
CA THR A 439 -3.68 -12.67 -8.74
C THR A 439 -2.80 -13.90 -8.50
N ARG A 440 -2.35 -14.15 -7.26
CA ARG A 440 -1.59 -15.38 -6.90
C ARG A 440 -2.49 -16.39 -6.20
N LYS A 441 -2.77 -17.53 -6.85
CA LYS A 441 -3.13 -18.78 -6.17
C LYS A 441 -1.98 -19.15 -5.23
N VAL A 442 -2.20 -19.03 -3.93
CA VAL A 442 -1.26 -19.46 -2.89
C VAL A 442 -1.19 -20.99 -2.94
N ARG A 443 -0.01 -21.55 -3.28
CA ARG A 443 0.32 -22.95 -2.95
C ARG A 443 0.65 -22.98 -1.46
N SER A 444 -0.31 -23.38 -0.62
CA SER A 444 -0.03 -23.76 0.75
C SER A 444 0.76 -25.08 0.75
N SER A 445 1.96 -25.06 1.31
CA SER A 445 2.69 -26.27 1.68
C SER A 445 2.03 -26.88 2.92
N GLY A 446 1.04 -27.73 2.69
CA GLY A 446 0.39 -28.58 3.69
C GLY A 446 -0.40 -29.66 2.96
N GLU A 447 -0.03 -30.91 3.18
CA GLU A 447 -0.73 -32.07 2.62
C GLU A 447 -2.17 -32.13 3.18
N GLY A 448 -3.15 -32.13 2.28
CA GLY A 448 -4.58 -32.24 2.60
C GLY A 448 -5.41 -31.74 1.43
N GLU A 449 -6.08 -32.66 0.73
CA GLU A 449 -7.03 -32.38 -0.36
C GLU A 449 -8.22 -31.57 0.16
N GLU A 450 -8.36 -30.30 -0.24
CA GLU A 450 -9.61 -29.55 -0.17
C GLU A 450 -9.75 -28.61 -1.36
N GLU A 451 -11.00 -28.52 -1.83
CA GLU A 451 -11.46 -27.95 -3.09
C GLU A 451 -11.09 -26.47 -3.29
N GLY A 452 -10.68 -26.15 -4.52
CA GLY A 452 -10.17 -24.84 -4.90
C GLY A 452 -11.23 -23.73 -4.83
N VAL A 453 -11.05 -22.82 -3.88
CA VAL A 453 -11.86 -21.60 -3.70
C VAL A 453 -11.47 -20.53 -4.73
N GLY A 454 -12.48 -19.98 -5.41
CA GLY A 454 -12.37 -18.96 -6.46
C GLY A 454 -11.68 -17.66 -6.04
N THR A 455 -11.00 -17.05 -7.02
CA THR A 455 -10.31 -15.75 -6.92
C THR A 455 -11.14 -14.64 -7.57
N LEU A 456 -10.90 -13.37 -7.23
CA LEU A 456 -11.63 -12.22 -7.81
C LEU A 456 -11.36 -12.01 -9.31
N ARG A 457 -10.35 -12.70 -9.88
CA ARG A 457 -10.16 -12.80 -11.35
C ARG A 457 -11.05 -13.85 -12.01
N SER A 458 -11.51 -14.87 -11.29
CA SER A 458 -12.37 -15.92 -11.89
C SER A 458 -13.78 -15.44 -12.28
N SER A 459 -14.17 -14.20 -11.98
CA SER A 459 -15.40 -13.60 -12.55
C SER A 459 -15.16 -12.73 -13.79
N MET A 460 -13.91 -12.40 -14.13
CA MET A 460 -13.57 -11.67 -15.36
C MET A 460 -12.90 -12.57 -16.41
N ASP A 461 -12.12 -13.57 -16.01
CA ASP A 461 -11.40 -14.46 -16.93
C ASP A 461 -12.24 -15.68 -17.39
N ALA A 462 -13.47 -15.85 -16.89
CA ALA A 462 -14.36 -16.94 -17.30
C ALA A 462 -14.99 -16.75 -18.70
N LEU A 463 -14.60 -15.69 -19.44
CA LEU A 463 -15.08 -15.42 -20.80
C LEU A 463 -14.07 -15.78 -21.91
N SER A 464 -12.95 -16.43 -21.59
CA SER A 464 -12.08 -16.99 -22.64
C SER A 464 -11.24 -18.16 -22.14
N GLU A 465 -11.72 -19.40 -22.33
CA GLU A 465 -10.87 -20.59 -22.57
C GLU A 465 -11.75 -21.84 -22.80
N GLU A 466 -12.17 -22.07 -24.05
CA GLU A 466 -12.13 -23.42 -24.61
C GLU A 466 -10.68 -23.67 -25.06
N ASN A 467 -9.89 -24.37 -24.23
CA ASN A 467 -8.76 -25.22 -24.63
C ASN A 467 -7.91 -25.60 -23.40
N GLN A 468 -8.45 -26.47 -22.54
CA GLN A 468 -7.65 -27.17 -21.53
C GLN A 468 -7.66 -28.67 -21.84
N ASP A 469 -6.95 -29.03 -22.91
CA ASP A 469 -6.50 -30.40 -23.16
C ASP A 469 -5.22 -30.43 -24.03
N ARG A 470 -4.22 -29.58 -23.71
CA ARG A 470 -2.84 -29.73 -24.23
C ARG A 470 -1.80 -29.38 -23.17
N ALA A 471 -1.21 -30.41 -22.57
CA ALA A 471 -0.01 -30.31 -21.77
C ALA A 471 1.23 -30.02 -22.67
N ASN A 472 2.09 -29.10 -22.22
CA ASN A 472 3.39 -28.69 -22.77
C ASN A 472 3.39 -28.07 -24.19
N VAL A 473 3.04 -26.78 -24.30
CA VAL A 473 3.37 -25.97 -25.48
C VAL A 473 4.72 -25.28 -25.25
N VAL A 474 5.73 -25.68 -26.03
CA VAL A 474 7.02 -24.97 -26.14
C VAL A 474 6.78 -23.71 -26.95
N LYS A 475 7.08 -22.53 -26.38
CA LYS A 475 6.93 -21.24 -27.07
C LYS A 475 7.99 -21.09 -28.16
N ILE A 476 7.57 -20.98 -29.43
CA ILE A 476 8.47 -20.82 -30.58
C ILE A 476 8.49 -19.33 -30.97
N GLN A 477 9.67 -18.72 -31.03
CA GLN A 477 9.80 -17.33 -31.51
C GLN A 477 10.05 -17.31 -33.02
N CYS A 478 9.30 -16.46 -33.73
CA CYS A 478 9.57 -16.21 -35.15
C CYS A 478 10.95 -15.57 -35.32
N PRO A 479 11.85 -16.11 -36.14
CA PRO A 479 13.19 -15.56 -36.31
C PRO A 479 13.21 -14.21 -37.04
N THR A 480 12.10 -13.82 -37.68
CA THR A 480 12.00 -12.59 -38.48
C THR A 480 11.42 -11.42 -37.69
N CYS A 481 10.37 -11.64 -36.90
CA CYS A 481 9.70 -10.57 -36.14
C CYS A 481 9.63 -10.80 -34.62
N PHE A 482 10.22 -11.90 -34.13
CA PHE A 482 10.28 -12.29 -32.71
C PHE A 482 8.92 -12.49 -32.01
N ALA A 483 7.82 -12.46 -32.76
CA ALA A 483 6.51 -12.81 -32.22
C ALA A 483 6.48 -14.27 -31.76
N VAL A 484 5.82 -14.52 -30.64
CA VAL A 484 5.66 -15.87 -30.08
C VAL A 484 4.54 -16.56 -30.84
N ASN A 485 4.86 -17.69 -31.48
CA ASN A 485 3.92 -18.51 -32.22
C ASN A 485 3.70 -19.83 -31.49
N ALA A 486 2.49 -20.37 -31.63
CA ALA A 486 2.09 -21.62 -31.00
C ALA A 486 2.67 -22.86 -31.70
N ASP A 487 2.93 -22.79 -33.01
CA ASP A 487 3.37 -23.90 -33.85
C ASP A 487 4.43 -23.47 -34.90
N TYR A 488 5.19 -24.44 -35.44
CA TYR A 488 6.07 -24.24 -36.62
C TYR A 488 5.20 -24.09 -37.89
N GLY A 489 5.50 -23.11 -38.74
CA GLY A 489 4.66 -22.72 -39.87
C GLY A 489 4.73 -21.20 -40.14
N THR A 490 3.80 -20.64 -40.90
CA THR A 490 3.75 -19.19 -41.16
C THR A 490 3.43 -18.41 -39.89
N CYS A 491 4.30 -17.44 -39.57
CA CYS A 491 4.14 -16.57 -38.40
C CYS A 491 2.84 -15.77 -38.49
N THR A 492 2.06 -15.78 -37.41
CA THR A 492 0.76 -15.09 -37.32
C THR A 492 0.88 -13.56 -37.41
N THR A 493 2.06 -13.00 -37.12
CA THR A 493 2.29 -11.55 -37.11
C THR A 493 2.93 -11.02 -38.39
N CYS A 494 3.87 -11.75 -39.00
CA CYS A 494 4.61 -11.27 -40.17
C CYS A 494 4.53 -12.17 -41.41
N GLY A 495 3.87 -13.32 -41.32
CA GLY A 495 3.71 -14.27 -42.43
C GLY A 495 4.97 -15.10 -42.76
N ALA A 496 6.12 -14.87 -42.12
CA ALA A 496 7.34 -15.62 -42.38
C ALA A 496 7.25 -17.07 -41.89
N THR A 497 7.68 -18.05 -42.70
CA THR A 497 7.63 -19.48 -42.38
C THR A 497 8.73 -19.89 -41.39
N ILE A 498 8.34 -20.52 -40.29
CA ILE A 498 9.21 -21.01 -39.20
C ILE A 498 9.38 -22.52 -39.38
N GLU A 499 10.59 -22.99 -39.70
CA GLU A 499 10.90 -24.41 -39.90
C GLU A 499 11.23 -25.13 -38.58
N ALA A 500 10.82 -26.39 -38.44
CA ALA A 500 11.11 -27.22 -37.27
C ALA A 500 12.54 -27.82 -37.34
N PRO A 501 13.25 -27.97 -36.21
CA PRO A 501 14.57 -28.58 -36.19
C PRO A 501 14.50 -30.09 -36.50
N PRO A 502 15.51 -30.66 -37.20
CA PRO A 502 15.55 -32.09 -37.53
C PRO A 502 15.74 -32.96 -36.28
N GLU A 503 15.07 -34.12 -36.24
CA GLU A 503 15.12 -35.06 -35.10
C GLU A 503 16.49 -35.75 -34.96
N GLU A 504 17.07 -35.70 -33.75
CA GLU A 504 18.27 -36.46 -33.40
C GLU A 504 17.93 -37.93 -33.06
N PRO A 505 18.76 -38.92 -33.46
CA PRO A 505 18.49 -40.33 -33.19
C PRO A 505 18.74 -40.72 -31.72
N GLU A 506 17.76 -41.40 -31.11
CA GLU A 506 17.87 -41.95 -29.75
C GLU A 506 18.95 -43.06 -29.65
N PRO A 507 19.82 -43.05 -28.61
CA PRO A 507 20.69 -44.17 -28.33
C PRO A 507 19.94 -45.28 -27.59
N SER A 508 19.91 -46.45 -28.23
CA SER A 508 19.51 -47.71 -27.61
C SER A 508 20.55 -48.13 -26.55
N ASN A 509 20.13 -48.34 -25.29
CA ASN A 509 20.63 -49.42 -24.43
C ASN A 509 19.90 -49.53 -23.07
N LYS A 510 19.36 -50.72 -22.80
CA LYS A 510 18.46 -51.10 -21.69
C LYS A 510 19.18 -51.46 -20.36
N LEU A 511 20.14 -50.66 -19.88
CA LEU A 511 20.92 -51.05 -18.68
C LEU A 511 21.10 -49.99 -17.57
N LEU A 512 20.28 -48.94 -17.54
CA LEU A 512 20.35 -47.89 -16.48
C LEU A 512 18.97 -47.54 -15.88
N ALA A 513 18.21 -48.57 -15.47
CA ALA A 513 16.93 -48.42 -14.79
C ALA A 513 17.02 -48.75 -13.29
N SER A 514 17.91 -48.08 -12.54
CA SER A 514 17.87 -48.11 -11.06
C SER A 514 17.74 -46.70 -10.48
N LYS A 515 16.84 -46.56 -9.49
CA LYS A 515 16.52 -45.31 -8.77
C LYS A 515 17.73 -44.47 -8.31
N PRO A 516 18.88 -45.02 -7.86
CA PRO A 516 20.00 -44.20 -7.42
C PRO A 516 20.67 -43.38 -8.53
N ALA A 517 20.61 -43.80 -9.80
CA ALA A 517 21.21 -43.06 -10.92
C ALA A 517 20.43 -41.78 -11.29
N LYS A 518 19.12 -41.75 -11.00
CA LYS A 518 18.27 -40.56 -11.21
C LYS A 518 18.44 -39.51 -10.13
N GLU A 519 18.72 -39.91 -8.89
CA GLU A 519 19.00 -38.98 -7.79
C GLU A 519 20.39 -38.34 -7.90
N LEU A 520 21.40 -39.12 -8.34
CA LEU A 520 22.73 -38.58 -8.60
C LEU A 520 22.71 -37.54 -9.74
N LYS A 521 21.92 -37.79 -10.79
CA LYS A 521 21.70 -36.82 -11.88
C LYS A 521 20.95 -35.55 -11.43
N LYS A 522 20.01 -35.67 -10.49
CA LYS A 522 19.33 -34.50 -9.91
C LYS A 522 20.30 -33.65 -9.07
N LEU A 523 21.17 -34.28 -8.28
CA LEU A 523 22.20 -33.57 -7.53
C LEU A 523 23.27 -32.94 -8.44
N GLN A 524 23.72 -33.63 -9.50
CA GLN A 524 24.64 -33.03 -10.48
C GLN A 524 24.02 -31.82 -11.20
N LYS A 525 22.72 -31.87 -11.53
CA LYS A 525 22.01 -30.73 -12.14
C LYS A 525 21.78 -29.58 -11.16
N GLN A 526 21.57 -29.88 -9.88
CA GLN A 526 21.36 -28.88 -8.83
C GLN A 526 22.65 -28.15 -8.44
N TYR A 527 23.82 -28.78 -8.61
CA TYR A 527 25.12 -28.21 -8.24
C TYR A 527 26.06 -27.92 -9.43
N GLY A 528 25.61 -28.11 -10.68
CA GLY A 528 26.35 -27.70 -11.88
C GLY A 528 27.69 -28.40 -12.10
N ILE A 529 27.84 -29.65 -11.64
CA ILE A 529 29.10 -30.40 -11.74
C ILE A 529 29.18 -31.11 -13.10
N THR A 530 30.29 -30.92 -13.82
CA THR A 530 30.52 -31.56 -15.12
C THR A 530 30.91 -33.04 -14.98
N ASP A 531 30.58 -33.86 -15.98
CA ASP A 531 30.80 -35.33 -15.95
C ASP A 531 32.28 -35.75 -15.80
N GLN A 532 33.24 -34.86 -16.10
CA GLN A 532 34.66 -35.09 -15.84
C GLN A 532 35.03 -34.96 -14.35
N GLN A 533 34.36 -34.08 -13.59
CA GLN A 533 34.62 -33.89 -12.16
C GLN A 533 34.03 -35.04 -11.31
N ALA A 534 32.90 -35.62 -11.73
CA ALA A 534 32.30 -36.78 -11.09
C ALA A 534 33.15 -38.07 -11.24
N LYS A 535 33.92 -38.20 -12.33
CA LYS A 535 34.80 -39.35 -12.55
C LYS A 535 36.11 -39.31 -11.74
N ILE A 536 36.52 -38.14 -11.26
CA ILE A 536 37.74 -37.99 -10.43
C ILE A 536 37.41 -38.11 -8.93
N GLY A 537 36.17 -37.87 -8.52
CA GLY A 537 35.72 -37.94 -7.12
C GLY A 537 35.36 -39.33 -6.57
N GLY A 538 35.48 -40.40 -7.36
CA GLY A 538 35.06 -41.75 -6.97
C GLY A 538 36.03 -42.52 -6.05
N GLY A 539 37.21 -42.00 -5.76
CA GLY A 539 38.30 -42.75 -5.10
C GLY A 539 38.69 -42.33 -3.68
N VAL A 540 38.23 -41.17 -3.17
CA VAL A 540 38.83 -40.58 -1.94
C VAL A 540 37.86 -40.50 -0.74
N LEU A 541 36.56 -40.69 -0.95
CA LEU A 541 35.55 -40.41 0.10
C LEU A 541 35.26 -41.55 1.09
N ILE A 542 35.90 -42.71 0.96
CA ILE A 542 35.74 -43.83 1.92
C ILE A 542 36.85 -43.84 2.99
N GLY A 543 37.95 -43.10 2.80
CA GLY A 543 39.06 -43.05 3.76
C GLY A 543 38.94 -41.98 4.86
N CYS A 544 38.25 -40.86 4.61
CA CYS A 544 38.28 -39.71 5.53
C CYS A 544 37.14 -39.64 6.55
N LEU A 545 36.08 -40.45 6.41
CA LEU A 545 34.95 -40.41 7.35
C LEU A 545 35.15 -41.22 8.64
N LEU A 546 36.24 -42.00 8.74
CA LEU A 546 36.53 -42.86 9.90
C LEU A 546 37.58 -42.28 10.88
N MET A 547 38.14 -41.09 10.62
CA MET A 547 39.15 -40.44 11.47
C MET A 547 38.61 -39.24 12.30
N MET A 548 37.33 -38.87 12.17
CA MET A 548 36.77 -37.67 12.82
C MET A 548 35.91 -37.97 14.08
N VAL A 549 35.96 -39.18 14.65
CA VAL A 549 35.17 -39.56 15.85
C VAL A 549 36.01 -39.66 17.15
N MET A 550 37.32 -39.39 17.12
CA MET A 550 38.11 -39.32 18.36
C MET A 550 39.05 -38.12 18.37
N CYS A 551 38.56 -36.94 18.76
CA CYS A 551 39.37 -35.85 19.34
C CYS A 551 38.45 -34.70 19.83
N VAL A 552 37.75 -34.92 20.95
CA VAL A 552 37.17 -33.81 21.73
C VAL A 552 38.28 -33.30 22.65
N GLY A 553 38.88 -32.16 22.29
CA GLY A 553 39.87 -31.43 23.09
C GLY A 553 39.49 -29.95 23.12
N ILE A 554 39.15 -29.46 24.31
CA ILE A 554 38.79 -28.08 24.64
C ILE A 554 39.97 -27.13 24.35
N PRO A 555 39.80 -26.02 23.60
CA PRO A 555 40.78 -24.93 23.62
C PRO A 555 40.36 -23.81 24.58
N LYS A 556 41.31 -23.45 25.44
CA LYS A 556 41.32 -22.27 26.31
C LYS A 556 41.39 -20.98 25.50
N GLY A 557 40.80 -19.92 26.06
CA GLY A 557 40.73 -18.59 25.47
C GLY A 557 42.08 -17.95 25.18
N ALA A 558 42.11 -17.20 24.06
CA ALA A 558 43.17 -16.26 23.73
C ALA A 558 42.74 -14.85 24.12
N LYS A 559 43.59 -14.20 24.94
CA LYS A 559 43.54 -12.78 25.26
C LYS A 559 43.83 -11.98 23.98
N THR A 560 43.01 -10.97 23.69
CA THR A 560 43.36 -9.91 22.74
C THR A 560 43.66 -8.65 23.53
N ASP A 561 44.89 -8.17 23.36
CA ASP A 561 45.39 -6.95 23.97
C ASP A 561 44.62 -5.73 23.47
N THR A 562 44.26 -4.91 24.44
CA THR A 562 43.61 -3.61 24.29
C THR A 562 44.68 -2.57 24.03
N THR A 563 44.55 -1.82 22.95
CA THR A 563 45.10 -0.46 22.85
C THR A 563 44.02 0.43 22.24
N PRO A 564 43.68 1.57 22.87
CA PRO A 564 42.45 2.30 22.57
C PRO A 564 42.61 3.13 21.29
N SER A 565 41.78 2.85 20.29
CA SER A 565 41.53 3.83 19.23
C SER A 565 40.49 4.82 19.75
N LYS A 566 40.87 6.10 19.82
CA LYS A 566 39.94 7.21 20.06
C LYS A 566 38.80 7.14 19.04
N PRO A 567 37.55 7.46 19.40
CA PRO A 567 36.49 7.62 18.43
C PRO A 567 36.87 8.77 17.50
N VAL A 568 37.23 8.44 16.27
CA VAL A 568 37.25 9.40 15.18
C VAL A 568 35.78 9.70 14.92
N VAL A 569 35.31 10.83 15.44
CA VAL A 569 34.12 11.50 14.92
C VAL A 569 34.38 11.63 13.42
N GLN A 570 33.71 10.83 12.59
CA GLN A 570 33.78 11.04 11.15
C GLN A 570 33.11 12.40 10.91
N PRO A 571 33.85 13.42 10.45
CA PRO A 571 33.22 14.68 10.09
C PRO A 571 32.20 14.37 9.02
N ILE A 572 31.02 14.99 9.10
CA ILE A 572 30.05 15.03 8.00
C ILE A 572 30.85 15.45 6.76
N ALA A 573 31.09 14.50 5.85
CA ALA A 573 31.88 14.76 4.66
C ALA A 573 31.13 15.82 3.86
N LYS A 574 31.68 17.04 3.83
CA LYS A 574 31.14 18.14 3.03
C LYS A 574 31.08 17.64 1.59
N THR A 575 29.89 17.60 1.00
CA THR A 575 29.72 17.30 -0.42
C THR A 575 30.62 18.25 -1.22
N PRO A 576 31.47 17.74 -2.15
CA PRO A 576 32.30 18.60 -2.98
C PRO A 576 31.42 19.61 -3.74
N ALA A 577 31.94 20.80 -3.98
CA ALA A 577 31.24 21.77 -4.82
C ALA A 577 31.17 21.26 -6.27
N SER A 578 30.03 21.46 -6.93
CA SER A 578 29.84 21.10 -8.33
C SER A 578 30.78 21.89 -9.26
N ASP A 579 31.35 21.20 -10.25
CA ASP A 579 32.17 21.83 -11.28
C ASP A 579 31.30 22.68 -12.22
N LYS A 580 31.76 23.90 -12.53
CA LYS A 580 30.98 24.87 -13.33
C LYS A 580 30.80 24.44 -14.78
N LYS A 581 31.79 23.79 -15.40
CA LYS A 581 31.69 23.30 -16.79
C LYS A 581 30.74 22.11 -16.86
N ALA A 582 30.81 21.22 -15.87
CA ALA A 582 29.89 20.09 -15.77
C ALA A 582 28.44 20.55 -15.58
N VAL A 583 28.20 21.55 -14.72
CA VAL A 583 26.88 22.17 -14.55
C VAL A 583 26.38 22.76 -15.87
N GLN A 584 27.22 23.53 -16.56
CA GLN A 584 26.83 24.13 -17.84
C GLN A 584 26.43 23.06 -18.86
N LEU A 585 27.22 21.99 -18.99
CA LEU A 585 26.93 20.91 -19.94
C LEU A 585 25.69 20.09 -19.55
N ALA A 586 25.46 19.89 -18.24
CA ALA A 586 24.27 19.23 -17.72
C ALA A 586 22.98 20.02 -18.04
N VAL A 587 23.04 21.35 -17.94
CA VAL A 587 21.92 22.24 -18.28
C VAL A 587 21.73 22.32 -19.80
N ASP A 588 22.81 22.58 -20.55
CA ASP A 588 22.74 22.88 -21.99
C ASP A 588 22.44 21.64 -22.86
N GLU A 589 23.01 20.48 -22.53
CA GLU A 589 22.82 19.24 -23.29
C GLU A 589 21.83 18.29 -22.63
N GLY A 590 21.86 18.19 -21.29
CA GLY A 590 20.96 17.32 -20.52
C GLY A 590 19.61 17.93 -20.16
N GLY A 591 19.49 19.27 -20.21
CA GLY A 591 18.29 19.99 -19.75
C GLY A 591 17.99 19.76 -18.27
N PHE A 592 19.02 19.47 -17.47
CA PHE A 592 18.90 19.20 -16.04
C PHE A 592 18.96 20.49 -15.21
N SER A 593 18.54 20.40 -13.95
CA SER A 593 18.68 21.52 -13.01
C SER A 593 20.16 21.87 -12.75
N ALA A 594 20.45 23.16 -12.68
CA ALA A 594 21.81 23.66 -12.38
C ALA A 594 22.28 23.27 -10.96
N THR A 595 21.34 22.95 -10.07
CA THR A 595 21.65 22.50 -8.70
C THR A 595 21.62 20.97 -8.66
N ALA A 596 22.71 20.36 -8.23
CA ALA A 596 22.76 18.90 -8.04
C ALA A 596 21.86 18.48 -6.86
N PRO A 597 21.30 17.26 -6.87
CA PRO A 597 20.55 16.71 -5.75
C PRO A 597 21.37 16.67 -4.45
N PRO A 598 20.73 16.69 -3.26
CA PRO A 598 21.44 16.59 -1.99
C PRO A 598 22.39 15.39 -1.96
N MET A 599 23.62 15.59 -1.47
CA MET A 599 24.70 14.59 -1.42
C MET A 599 25.37 14.25 -2.77
N TYR A 600 24.96 14.87 -3.88
CA TYR A 600 25.60 14.72 -5.19
C TYR A 600 26.35 15.99 -5.60
N SER A 601 27.31 15.83 -6.50
CA SER A 601 28.05 16.94 -7.11
C SER A 601 28.28 16.66 -8.59
N TYR A 602 28.13 17.69 -9.42
CA TYR A 602 28.49 17.60 -10.84
C TYR A 602 30.02 17.61 -11.00
N VAL A 603 30.54 16.74 -11.84
CA VAL A 603 31.99 16.55 -12.04
C VAL A 603 32.31 16.62 -13.53
N ASP A 604 33.36 17.35 -13.89
CA ASP A 604 33.86 17.40 -15.26
C ASP A 604 34.48 16.05 -15.62
N THR A 605 33.98 15.43 -16.69
CA THR A 605 34.45 14.13 -17.18
C THR A 605 35.10 14.21 -18.55
N SER A 606 35.36 15.43 -19.05
CA SER A 606 35.95 15.68 -20.37
C SER A 606 37.28 14.95 -20.58
N ASP A 607 38.10 14.83 -19.53
CA ASP A 607 39.40 14.12 -19.60
C ASP A 607 39.24 12.60 -19.82
N LEU A 608 38.08 12.02 -19.45
CA LEU A 608 37.80 10.60 -19.57
C LEU A 608 37.23 10.21 -20.93
N THR A 609 36.53 11.14 -21.56
CA THR A 609 35.66 10.87 -22.72
C THR A 609 36.07 11.63 -23.98
N ALA A 610 37.09 12.49 -23.89
CA ALA A 610 37.60 13.26 -25.02
C ALA A 610 37.82 12.38 -26.27
N PRO A 611 37.32 12.80 -27.45
CA PRO A 611 36.76 14.12 -27.76
C PRO A 611 35.25 14.28 -27.49
N THR A 612 34.56 13.27 -26.99
CA THR A 612 33.09 13.29 -26.82
C THR A 612 32.70 14.13 -25.61
N PRO A 613 31.75 15.08 -25.72
CA PRO A 613 31.28 15.86 -24.58
C PRO A 613 30.61 14.96 -23.53
N SER A 614 30.98 15.15 -22.25
CA SER A 614 30.38 14.42 -21.15
C SER A 614 30.43 15.19 -19.84
N PHE A 615 29.57 14.81 -18.91
CA PHE A 615 29.63 15.26 -17.52
C PHE A 615 29.33 14.09 -16.59
N GLY A 616 29.67 14.23 -15.31
CA GLY A 616 29.43 13.23 -14.28
C GLY A 616 28.58 13.75 -13.14
N LEU A 617 27.92 12.83 -12.44
CA LEU A 617 27.24 13.08 -11.18
C LEU A 617 27.69 12.02 -10.16
N ASN A 618 28.34 12.46 -9.09
CA ASN A 618 28.98 11.57 -8.12
C ASN A 618 28.46 11.80 -6.71
N SER A 619 28.30 10.70 -5.95
CA SER A 619 28.05 10.73 -4.51
C SER A 619 28.81 9.60 -3.81
N GLU A 620 29.74 9.98 -2.93
CA GLU A 620 30.43 9.04 -2.03
C GLU A 620 29.45 8.42 -1.01
N GLN A 621 28.53 9.23 -0.50
CA GLN A 621 27.57 8.82 0.52
C GLN A 621 26.57 7.78 -0.03
N ALA A 622 26.01 8.05 -1.22
CA ALA A 622 25.12 7.13 -1.91
C ALA A 622 25.85 5.98 -2.64
N ASN A 623 27.19 5.98 -2.64
CA ASN A 623 28.03 5.03 -3.37
C ASN A 623 27.71 4.97 -4.88
N GLN A 624 27.59 6.13 -5.54
CA GLN A 624 27.22 6.22 -6.94
C GLN A 624 28.17 7.08 -7.76
N LYS A 625 28.48 6.59 -8.96
CA LYS A 625 29.21 7.30 -10.01
C LYS A 625 28.42 7.17 -11.30
N ILE A 626 27.90 8.29 -11.80
CA ILE A 626 27.05 8.36 -13.00
C ILE A 626 27.79 9.20 -14.05
N LEU A 627 27.98 8.64 -15.23
CA LEU A 627 28.60 9.31 -16.37
C LEU A 627 27.56 9.54 -17.47
N PHE A 628 27.45 10.77 -17.95
CA PHE A 628 26.55 11.17 -19.04
C PHE A 628 27.38 11.51 -20.27
N ILE A 629 27.19 10.79 -21.37
CA ILE A 629 27.94 10.95 -22.62
C ILE A 629 26.98 11.46 -23.69
N VAL A 630 27.30 12.60 -24.30
CA VAL A 630 26.49 13.22 -25.33
C VAL A 630 26.91 12.70 -26.70
N TYR A 631 25.98 12.08 -27.42
CA TYR A 631 26.15 11.64 -28.80
C TYR A 631 25.47 12.64 -29.74
N ASP A 632 26.13 12.96 -30.85
CA ASP A 632 25.58 13.82 -31.91
C ASP A 632 24.58 13.07 -32.83
N ASP A 633 24.20 11.85 -32.45
CA ASP A 633 23.20 11.03 -33.12
C ASP A 633 22.25 10.36 -32.10
N LEU A 634 21.26 9.61 -32.60
CA LEU A 634 20.29 8.86 -31.79
C LEU A 634 20.69 7.38 -31.59
N ALA A 635 21.93 6.98 -31.90
CA ALA A 635 22.33 5.56 -31.88
C ALA A 635 22.19 4.90 -30.49
N PRO A 636 22.54 5.58 -29.37
CA PRO A 636 22.21 5.09 -28.02
C PRO A 636 20.73 4.76 -27.82
N LEU A 637 19.82 5.57 -28.37
CA LEU A 637 18.38 5.45 -28.17
C LEU A 637 17.75 4.33 -29.00
N THR A 638 18.25 4.12 -30.22
CA THR A 638 17.79 3.07 -31.14
C THR A 638 18.39 1.70 -30.78
N SER A 639 19.61 1.67 -30.24
CA SER A 639 20.38 0.43 -30.11
C SER A 639 21.20 0.36 -28.81
N LEU A 640 20.57 0.65 -27.67
CA LEU A 640 21.21 0.56 -26.34
C LEU A 640 21.90 -0.78 -26.08
N ASN A 641 21.35 -1.88 -26.60
CA ASN A 641 21.92 -3.23 -26.51
C ASN A 641 23.34 -3.35 -27.08
N ASN A 642 23.71 -2.52 -28.07
CA ASN A 642 25.05 -2.54 -28.66
C ASN A 642 26.12 -2.10 -27.65
N PHE A 643 25.73 -1.31 -26.64
CA PHE A 643 26.62 -0.82 -25.60
C PHE A 643 26.76 -1.79 -24.42
N CYS A 644 25.86 -2.79 -24.30
CA CYS A 644 25.91 -3.80 -23.24
C CYS A 644 27.07 -4.79 -23.36
N GLY A 645 27.67 -4.93 -24.56
CA GLY A 645 28.84 -5.78 -24.75
C GLY A 645 30.07 -5.22 -24.04
N LYS A 646 30.30 -3.93 -24.22
CA LYS A 646 31.43 -3.20 -23.65
C LYS A 646 30.98 -1.76 -23.33
N PRO A 647 30.55 -1.50 -22.07
CA PRO A 647 30.16 -0.17 -21.63
C PRO A 647 31.24 0.87 -21.97
N PRO A 648 30.88 1.98 -22.63
CA PRO A 648 31.86 3.01 -22.99
C PRO A 648 32.61 3.54 -21.77
N PHE A 649 33.91 3.78 -21.95
CA PHE A 649 34.81 4.34 -20.93
C PHE A 649 34.88 3.52 -19.63
N GLN A 650 34.54 2.23 -19.69
CA GLN A 650 34.75 1.27 -18.60
C GLN A 650 35.70 0.16 -19.07
N GLU A 651 36.71 -0.14 -18.26
CA GLU A 651 37.63 -1.26 -18.48
C GLU A 651 37.02 -2.56 -17.92
N VAL A 652 35.92 -3.00 -18.53
CA VAL A 652 35.23 -4.22 -18.11
C VAL A 652 34.86 -5.11 -19.29
N ASP A 653 34.81 -6.42 -19.02
CA ASP A 653 34.31 -7.44 -19.92
C ASP A 653 32.95 -7.94 -19.44
N ARG A 654 32.09 -8.39 -20.37
CA ARG A 654 30.77 -8.92 -20.02
C ARG A 654 30.91 -10.28 -19.32
N ALA A 655 30.26 -10.45 -18.18
CA ALA A 655 30.19 -11.75 -17.52
C ALA A 655 29.43 -12.76 -18.41
N ASP A 656 29.74 -14.07 -18.29
CA ASP A 656 29.27 -15.17 -19.17
C ASP A 656 27.92 -14.95 -19.90
N ALA A 657 27.93 -15.23 -21.21
CA ALA A 657 26.91 -14.81 -22.19
C ALA A 657 25.46 -15.27 -21.88
N SER A 658 25.24 -16.28 -21.03
CA SER A 658 23.90 -16.83 -20.74
C SER A 658 23.11 -16.09 -19.66
N SER A 659 23.67 -15.11 -18.93
CA SER A 659 22.96 -14.39 -17.84
C SER A 659 23.48 -12.97 -17.54
N SER A 660 23.92 -12.26 -18.58
CA SER A 660 24.64 -10.99 -18.43
C SER A 660 23.75 -9.75 -18.25
N VAL A 661 22.46 -9.83 -18.59
CA VAL A 661 21.46 -8.80 -18.28
C VAL A 661 20.67 -9.27 -17.06
N ILE A 662 20.69 -8.44 -16.02
CA ILE A 662 19.99 -8.71 -14.74
C ILE A 662 18.57 -8.16 -14.80
N ASP A 663 18.42 -6.95 -15.34
CA ASP A 663 17.16 -6.22 -15.39
C ASP A 663 17.20 -5.21 -16.55
N SER A 664 16.03 -4.82 -17.07
CA SER A 664 15.90 -3.80 -18.11
C SER A 664 14.47 -3.29 -18.17
N SER A 665 14.28 -1.99 -18.38
CA SER A 665 12.95 -1.40 -18.55
C SER A 665 13.01 -0.09 -19.34
N GLU A 666 11.84 0.51 -19.55
CA GLU A 666 11.67 1.86 -20.08
C GLU A 666 10.91 2.71 -19.04
N GLN A 667 11.33 3.97 -18.86
CA GLN A 667 10.57 4.97 -18.08
C GLN A 667 10.53 6.31 -18.81
N ILE A 668 9.60 7.18 -18.46
CA ILE A 668 9.50 8.53 -19.06
C ILE A 668 10.53 9.42 -18.38
N LEU A 669 11.34 10.13 -19.17
CA LEU A 669 12.29 11.13 -18.69
C LEU A 669 12.27 12.33 -19.62
N GLY A 670 11.76 13.46 -19.14
CA GLY A 670 11.70 14.69 -19.93
C GLY A 670 10.89 14.53 -21.23
N ALA A 671 11.50 14.91 -22.36
CA ALA A 671 10.88 14.85 -23.69
C ALA A 671 10.89 13.44 -24.35
N GLY A 672 11.39 12.40 -23.68
CA GLY A 672 11.51 11.07 -24.28
C GLY A 672 11.36 9.91 -23.32
N LYS A 673 11.65 8.72 -23.85
CA LYS A 673 11.74 7.49 -23.06
C LYS A 673 13.20 7.25 -22.67
N LEU A 674 13.45 7.11 -21.38
CA LEU A 674 14.66 6.54 -20.84
C LEU A 674 14.57 5.02 -20.96
N LYS A 675 15.37 4.44 -21.85
CA LYS A 675 15.59 2.99 -21.89
C LYS A 675 16.78 2.65 -21.02
N TRP A 676 16.71 1.61 -20.21
CA TRP A 676 17.84 1.22 -19.37
C TRP A 676 18.00 -0.29 -19.24
N ILE A 677 19.24 -0.71 -19.01
CA ILE A 677 19.67 -2.11 -18.90
C ILE A 677 20.70 -2.20 -17.78
N LEU A 678 20.44 -3.09 -16.82
CA LEU A 678 21.39 -3.46 -15.77
C LEU A 678 22.17 -4.70 -16.20
N GLY A 679 23.47 -4.54 -16.41
CA GLY A 679 24.35 -5.62 -16.81
C GLY A 679 25.32 -6.06 -15.72
N ARG A 680 25.79 -7.31 -15.82
CA ARG A 680 26.83 -7.91 -14.98
C ARG A 680 28.15 -7.97 -15.74
N TYR A 681 29.21 -7.40 -15.15
CA TYR A 681 30.51 -7.22 -15.81
C TYR A 681 31.67 -7.68 -14.92
N THR A 682 32.71 -8.22 -15.52
CA THR A 682 33.97 -8.58 -14.85
C THR A 682 35.02 -7.51 -15.11
N LYS A 683 35.71 -7.06 -14.06
CA LYS A 683 36.77 -6.06 -14.13
C LYS A 683 38.09 -6.69 -13.72
N ALA A 684 39.17 -6.41 -14.45
CA ALA A 684 40.50 -6.94 -14.14
C ALA A 684 40.90 -6.55 -12.70
N GLY A 685 41.25 -7.55 -11.89
CA GLY A 685 41.66 -7.35 -10.49
C GLY A 685 40.54 -7.48 -9.43
N LEU A 686 39.27 -7.59 -9.83
CA LEU A 686 38.16 -7.91 -8.92
C LEU A 686 37.76 -9.39 -9.04
N LYS A 687 37.59 -10.06 -7.89
CA LYS A 687 37.15 -11.48 -7.85
C LYS A 687 35.65 -11.62 -8.12
N GLU A 688 34.87 -10.59 -7.79
CA GLU A 688 33.42 -10.59 -7.97
C GLU A 688 33.04 -9.67 -9.13
N PRO A 689 32.03 -10.06 -9.93
CA PRO A 689 31.52 -9.21 -11.00
C PRO A 689 30.78 -8.00 -10.43
N ILE A 690 30.91 -6.88 -11.13
CA ILE A 690 30.26 -5.62 -10.80
C ILE A 690 28.98 -5.44 -11.62
N HIS A 691 28.10 -4.58 -11.11
CA HIS A 691 26.86 -4.20 -11.81
C HIS A 691 27.01 -2.80 -12.39
N ILE A 692 26.69 -2.65 -13.68
CA ILE A 692 26.70 -1.36 -14.38
C ILE A 692 25.33 -1.19 -15.04
N MET A 693 24.71 -0.06 -14.79
CA MET A 693 23.48 0.35 -15.47
C MET A 693 23.85 1.19 -16.69
N LEU A 694 23.37 0.78 -17.85
CA LEU A 694 23.39 1.56 -19.08
C LEU A 694 21.99 2.12 -19.30
N ALA A 695 21.88 3.41 -19.59
CA ALA A 695 20.61 3.99 -19.97
C ALA A 695 20.77 4.99 -21.13
N SER A 696 19.70 5.23 -21.88
CA SER A 696 19.71 6.20 -22.98
C SER A 696 18.40 6.95 -23.07
N PHE A 697 18.48 8.26 -23.31
CA PHE A 697 17.34 9.16 -23.52
C PHE A 697 17.73 10.27 -24.51
N PRO A 698 16.76 10.97 -25.14
CA PRO A 698 17.09 12.06 -26.06
C PRO A 698 17.66 13.26 -25.28
N ALA A 699 18.66 13.93 -25.85
CA ALA A 699 19.22 15.13 -25.25
C ALA A 699 18.23 16.31 -25.34
N ALA A 700 18.49 17.41 -24.62
CA ALA A 700 17.70 18.63 -24.73
C ALA A 700 17.80 19.27 -26.14
N LYS A 701 18.91 19.05 -26.85
CA LYS A 701 19.09 19.47 -28.25
C LYS A 701 18.59 18.40 -29.21
N GLU A 702 17.79 18.81 -30.18
CA GLU A 702 17.25 17.91 -31.21
C GLU A 702 18.35 17.18 -31.98
N GLY A 703 18.08 15.92 -32.33
CA GLY A 703 19.01 15.06 -33.07
C GLY A 703 20.12 14.42 -32.24
N LYS A 704 20.29 14.80 -30.97
CA LYS A 704 21.29 14.25 -30.05
C LYS A 704 20.68 13.28 -29.04
N SER A 705 21.51 12.42 -28.48
CA SER A 705 21.11 11.52 -27.39
C SER A 705 22.16 11.46 -26.28
N ILE A 706 21.71 11.09 -25.08
CA ILE A 706 22.58 10.93 -23.92
C ILE A 706 22.62 9.46 -23.55
N LEU A 707 23.84 8.91 -23.47
CA LEU A 707 24.11 7.60 -22.90
C LEU A 707 24.58 7.78 -21.45
N VAL A 708 23.88 7.14 -20.53
CA VAL A 708 24.20 7.09 -19.10
C VAL A 708 24.92 5.79 -18.79
N VAL A 709 26.08 5.88 -18.13
CA VAL A 709 26.83 4.75 -17.58
C VAL A 709 26.95 4.94 -16.08
N ALA A 710 26.27 4.12 -15.29
CA ALA A 710 26.22 4.27 -13.84
C ALA A 710 26.67 3.01 -13.11
N GLN A 711 27.47 3.20 -12.06
CA GLN A 711 28.06 2.12 -11.26
C GLN A 711 28.33 2.57 -9.81
N ALA A 712 28.82 1.65 -8.98
CA ALA A 712 29.26 1.97 -7.63
C ALA A 712 30.42 3.00 -7.64
N PHE A 713 30.42 3.91 -6.67
CA PHE A 713 31.55 4.82 -6.47
C PHE A 713 32.77 4.10 -5.88
N ASP A 714 32.55 3.17 -4.95
CA ASP A 714 33.59 2.33 -4.37
C ASP A 714 33.94 1.14 -5.29
N ASP A 715 35.06 1.28 -6.00
CA ASP A 715 35.63 0.23 -6.84
C ASP A 715 36.08 -1.03 -6.05
N LYS A 716 36.13 -0.98 -4.72
CA LYS A 716 36.61 -2.09 -3.87
C LYS A 716 35.50 -3.04 -3.41
N GLY A 717 34.25 -2.82 -3.82
CA GLY A 717 33.14 -3.72 -3.57
C GLY A 717 32.67 -3.79 -2.11
N LYS A 718 32.97 -2.80 -1.26
CA LYS A 718 32.51 -2.82 0.14
C LYS A 718 31.02 -2.53 0.27
N ARG A 719 30.44 -1.85 -0.70
CA ARG A 719 29.01 -1.51 -0.77
C ARG A 719 28.45 -1.91 -2.14
N ALA A 720 27.31 -2.59 -2.14
CA ALA A 720 26.63 -3.00 -3.36
C ALA A 720 26.10 -1.78 -4.14
N TYR A 721 26.14 -1.85 -5.48
CA TYR A 721 25.54 -0.84 -6.35
C TYR A 721 24.00 -0.97 -6.36
N ASN A 722 23.30 0.14 -6.13
CA ASN A 722 21.84 0.22 -6.20
C ASN A 722 21.39 1.04 -7.42
N HIS A 723 20.93 0.36 -8.47
CA HIS A 723 20.46 0.98 -9.71
C HIS A 723 19.14 1.74 -9.54
N LYS A 724 18.28 1.35 -8.59
CA LYS A 724 16.99 2.05 -8.34
C LYS A 724 17.22 3.47 -7.84
N THR A 725 18.22 3.67 -6.99
CA THR A 725 18.63 5.00 -6.54
C THR A 725 19.17 5.83 -7.71
N THR A 726 19.88 5.21 -8.68
CA THR A 726 20.33 5.91 -9.89
C THR A 726 19.15 6.38 -10.74
N LEU A 727 18.15 5.52 -10.96
CA LEU A 727 16.94 5.89 -11.70
C LEU A 727 16.18 7.03 -11.01
N PHE A 728 16.06 6.99 -9.68
CA PHE A 728 15.46 8.07 -8.89
C PHE A 728 16.20 9.40 -9.08
N VAL A 729 17.54 9.39 -9.03
CA VAL A 729 18.36 10.59 -9.22
C VAL A 729 18.20 11.15 -10.63
N LEU A 730 18.11 10.30 -11.66
CA LEU A 730 17.85 10.74 -13.03
C LEU A 730 16.49 11.45 -13.15
N ASP A 731 15.45 10.92 -12.50
CA ASP A 731 14.13 11.56 -12.49
C ASP A 731 14.14 12.90 -11.73
N GLU A 732 14.87 12.98 -10.63
CA GLU A 732 14.98 14.21 -9.83
C GLU A 732 15.64 15.35 -10.62
N ILE A 733 16.77 15.07 -11.27
CA ILE A 733 17.48 16.09 -12.07
C ILE A 733 16.74 16.47 -13.36
N ALA A 734 15.87 15.60 -13.87
CA ALA A 734 15.03 15.83 -15.05
C ALA A 734 13.59 16.30 -14.73
N SER A 735 13.29 16.58 -13.46
CA SER A 735 11.94 16.87 -12.98
C SER A 735 11.32 18.09 -13.66
N GLU A 736 12.06 19.19 -13.81
CA GLU A 736 11.61 20.41 -14.48
C GLU A 736 11.25 20.17 -15.95
N MET A 737 12.06 19.38 -16.67
CA MET A 737 11.80 19.03 -18.07
C MET A 737 10.55 18.14 -18.20
N THR A 738 10.40 17.18 -17.29
CA THR A 738 9.25 16.28 -17.27
C THR A 738 7.96 17.03 -16.95
N ALA A 739 8.01 18.00 -16.04
CA ALA A 739 6.88 18.87 -15.70
C ALA A 739 6.43 19.73 -16.90
N LYS A 740 7.37 20.41 -17.58
CA LYS A 740 7.09 21.23 -18.77
C LYS A 740 6.39 20.45 -19.88
N ARG A 741 6.85 19.22 -20.16
CA ARG A 741 6.19 18.36 -21.16
C ARG A 741 4.77 17.99 -20.73
N ASN A 742 4.57 17.61 -19.47
CA ASN A 742 3.24 17.24 -19.00
C ASN A 742 2.27 18.42 -19.17
N GLU A 743 2.73 19.64 -18.92
CA GLU A 743 1.98 20.87 -19.20
C GLU A 743 1.70 21.08 -20.71
N GLU A 744 2.69 20.88 -21.58
CA GLU A 744 2.53 20.96 -23.04
C GLU A 744 1.55 19.91 -23.60
N VAL A 745 1.64 18.66 -23.14
CA VAL A 745 0.74 17.56 -23.53
C VAL A 745 -0.69 17.82 -23.04
N LEU A 746 -0.84 18.40 -21.85
CA LEU A 746 -2.15 18.83 -21.32
C LEU A 746 -2.71 20.04 -22.08
N SER A 747 -1.86 20.92 -22.59
CA SER A 747 -2.29 22.08 -23.38
C SER A 747 -2.70 21.69 -24.82
N THR A 748 -1.98 20.75 -25.44
CA THR A 748 -2.24 20.26 -26.80
C THR A 748 -3.42 19.29 -26.88
N SER A 749 -3.69 18.51 -25.82
CA SER A 749 -4.88 17.64 -25.77
C SER A 749 -6.20 18.42 -25.67
N ASN A 750 -6.16 19.70 -25.27
CA ASN A 750 -7.30 20.60 -25.31
C ASN A 750 -7.49 21.32 -26.66
N SER A 751 -6.48 21.36 -27.53
CA SER A 751 -6.57 22.01 -28.85
C SER A 751 -6.97 21.07 -30.00
N ASP A 752 -6.91 19.75 -29.81
CA ASP A 752 -7.29 18.76 -30.85
C ASP A 752 -8.81 18.44 -30.92
N LYS A 753 -9.64 19.17 -30.16
CA LYS A 753 -11.06 19.33 -30.46
C LYS A 753 -11.35 20.75 -30.92
N GLY A 754 -10.85 21.07 -32.12
CA GLY A 754 -11.37 22.14 -32.94
C GLY A 754 -10.34 23.19 -33.32
N ALA A 755 -9.69 22.98 -34.47
CA ALA A 755 -9.25 24.09 -35.29
C ALA A 755 -9.14 23.66 -36.76
N THR A 756 -10.05 24.15 -37.60
CA THR A 756 -9.63 24.67 -38.92
C THR A 756 -9.87 26.18 -38.85
N ALA A 757 -8.77 26.91 -39.00
CA ALA A 757 -8.62 28.33 -38.74
C ALA A 757 -9.13 29.22 -39.89
N THR A 758 -9.47 30.47 -39.59
CA THR A 758 -8.71 31.66 -40.02
C THR A 758 -9.28 32.93 -39.36
N ASP A 759 -8.46 33.59 -38.54
CA ASP A 759 -7.98 35.00 -38.61
C ASP A 759 -8.92 36.03 -39.26
N GLU A 760 -9.13 37.27 -38.78
CA GLU A 760 -8.39 38.20 -37.93
C GLU A 760 -9.38 39.34 -37.56
N ASP A 761 -9.17 40.00 -36.42
CA ASP A 761 -9.34 41.46 -36.16
C ASP A 761 -9.91 41.81 -34.77
N ASP A 762 -9.12 42.64 -34.10
CA ASP A 762 -9.33 43.32 -32.83
C ASP A 762 -10.51 44.31 -32.87
N GLU A 763 -11.24 44.48 -31.75
CA GLU A 763 -11.43 45.76 -31.04
C GLU A 763 -12.46 45.68 -29.87
N GLU A 764 -12.03 46.24 -28.74
CA GLU A 764 -12.74 46.93 -27.63
C GLU A 764 -14.20 46.60 -27.22
N PHE A 765 -14.34 46.34 -25.90
CA PHE A 765 -15.22 47.03 -24.92
C PHE A 765 -16.66 47.42 -25.35
N ASP A 766 -17.70 46.83 -24.75
CA ASP A 766 -18.51 47.41 -23.64
C ASP A 766 -19.83 46.63 -23.40
N GLU A 767 -20.43 46.88 -22.24
CA GLU A 767 -21.64 46.29 -21.63
C GLU A 767 -22.93 46.27 -22.48
N SER A 768 -23.80 45.27 -22.20
CA SER A 768 -25.26 45.38 -21.92
C SER A 768 -26.20 44.33 -22.59
N GLU A 769 -27.16 43.91 -21.75
CA GLU A 769 -28.52 43.38 -21.93
C GLU A 769 -29.05 42.77 -23.26
N ASP A 770 -29.77 41.65 -23.06
CA ASP A 770 -30.98 41.17 -23.74
C ASP A 770 -31.04 41.14 -25.28
N GLY A 771 -31.10 39.91 -25.81
CA GLY A 771 -31.56 39.69 -27.18
C GLY A 771 -31.52 38.24 -27.63
N ALA A 772 -32.69 37.61 -27.69
CA ALA A 772 -32.89 36.28 -28.23
C ALA A 772 -32.40 36.15 -29.68
N SER A 773 -31.70 35.06 -30.00
CA SER A 773 -31.65 34.54 -31.37
C SER A 773 -31.46 33.03 -31.39
N ASP A 774 -32.29 32.38 -32.19
CA ASP A 774 -32.34 30.95 -32.50
C ASP A 774 -30.97 30.36 -32.89
N THR A 775 -30.36 29.62 -31.97
CA THR A 775 -29.43 28.53 -32.32
C THR A 775 -30.16 27.21 -32.28
N LYS A 776 -30.35 26.63 -33.47
CA LYS A 776 -30.90 25.32 -33.75
C LYS A 776 -30.06 24.23 -33.05
N LYS A 777 -30.35 23.97 -31.77
CA LYS A 777 -29.99 22.74 -31.08
C LYS A 777 -30.57 21.59 -31.89
N VAL A 778 -29.71 20.73 -32.45
CA VAL A 778 -30.13 19.37 -32.83
C VAL A 778 -30.36 18.64 -31.50
N SER A 779 -31.54 18.85 -30.92
CA SER A 779 -32.05 17.97 -29.89
C SER A 779 -32.37 16.65 -30.60
N SER A 780 -31.52 15.65 -30.44
CA SER A 780 -31.93 14.26 -30.69
C SER A 780 -33.14 14.01 -29.77
N LYS A 781 -34.32 14.02 -30.37
CA LYS A 781 -35.59 13.84 -29.68
C LYS A 781 -35.54 12.46 -29.03
N ILE A 782 -35.68 12.41 -27.70
CA ILE A 782 -35.72 11.14 -26.96
C ILE A 782 -36.91 10.34 -27.48
N SER A 783 -36.71 9.04 -27.73
CA SER A 783 -37.76 8.16 -28.23
C SER A 783 -38.95 8.09 -27.26
N THR A 784 -40.15 7.97 -27.82
CA THR A 784 -41.39 7.81 -27.04
C THR A 784 -41.59 6.38 -26.59
N GLU A 785 -42.42 6.15 -25.57
CA GLU A 785 -42.71 4.80 -25.05
C GLU A 785 -43.33 3.89 -26.11
N GLU A 786 -44.13 4.45 -27.04
CA GLU A 786 -44.71 3.72 -28.17
C GLU A 786 -43.65 3.26 -29.17
N GLU A 787 -42.61 4.06 -29.41
CA GLU A 787 -41.47 3.71 -30.28
C GLU A 787 -40.58 2.64 -29.62
N GLU A 788 -40.40 2.71 -28.29
CA GLU A 788 -39.68 1.70 -27.51
C GLU A 788 -40.40 0.35 -27.51
N ASP A 789 -41.73 0.33 -27.39
CA ASP A 789 -42.52 -0.89 -27.43
C ASP A 789 -42.54 -1.50 -28.84
N GLN A 790 -42.66 -0.67 -29.89
CA GLN A 790 -42.58 -1.13 -31.27
C GLN A 790 -41.21 -1.76 -31.57
N PHE A 791 -40.13 -1.12 -31.11
CA PHE A 791 -38.78 -1.66 -31.21
C PHE A 791 -38.66 -3.04 -30.53
N LEU A 792 -39.25 -3.23 -29.35
CA LEU A 792 -39.20 -4.54 -28.68
C LEU A 792 -39.93 -5.63 -29.48
N VAL A 793 -41.03 -5.32 -30.16
CA VAL A 793 -41.74 -6.29 -31.02
C VAL A 793 -40.89 -6.66 -32.25
N ASP A 794 -40.26 -5.67 -32.87
CA ASP A 794 -39.40 -5.87 -34.03
C ASP A 794 -38.12 -6.64 -33.66
N ALA A 795 -37.49 -6.27 -32.55
CA ALA A 795 -36.33 -6.97 -31.99
C ALA A 795 -36.66 -8.41 -31.59
N GLN A 796 -37.86 -8.66 -31.03
CA GLN A 796 -38.31 -10.01 -30.70
C GLN A 796 -38.44 -10.88 -31.95
N THR A 797 -38.99 -10.34 -33.03
CA THR A 797 -39.17 -11.05 -34.30
C THR A 797 -37.82 -11.42 -34.91
N VAL A 798 -36.90 -10.47 -34.99
CA VAL A 798 -35.55 -10.68 -35.54
C VAL A 798 -34.75 -11.68 -34.70
N LEU A 799 -34.83 -11.60 -33.37
CA LEU A 799 -34.17 -12.57 -32.49
C LEU A 799 -34.79 -13.95 -32.59
N GLN A 800 -36.11 -14.05 -32.78
CA GLN A 800 -36.81 -15.33 -32.94
C GLN A 800 -36.40 -16.04 -34.22
N GLU A 801 -36.18 -15.31 -35.31
CA GLU A 801 -35.66 -15.85 -36.58
C GLU A 801 -34.18 -16.29 -36.48
N ALA A 802 -33.38 -15.59 -35.67
CA ALA A 802 -31.98 -15.92 -35.45
C ALA A 802 -31.75 -17.08 -34.46
N LEU A 803 -32.78 -17.45 -33.69
CA LEU A 803 -32.70 -18.43 -32.61
C LEU A 803 -32.58 -19.86 -33.17
N ASP A 804 -31.51 -20.53 -32.76
CA ASP A 804 -31.28 -21.95 -33.03
C ASP A 804 -31.22 -22.70 -31.70
N LEU A 805 -32.32 -23.40 -31.36
CA LEU A 805 -32.46 -24.12 -30.09
C LEU A 805 -31.94 -25.56 -30.20
N PRO A 806 -31.02 -25.98 -29.32
CA PRO A 806 -30.60 -27.37 -29.19
C PRO A 806 -31.76 -28.36 -28.95
N GLU A 807 -31.70 -29.56 -29.54
CA GLU A 807 -32.75 -30.59 -29.47
C GLU A 807 -33.09 -31.03 -28.03
N ASN A 808 -32.11 -31.00 -27.12
CA ASN A 808 -32.30 -31.29 -25.70
C ASN A 808 -33.18 -30.25 -24.99
N LEU A 809 -33.17 -28.98 -25.41
CA LEU A 809 -34.04 -27.93 -24.86
C LEU A 809 -35.44 -27.98 -25.47
N ILE A 810 -35.53 -28.31 -26.76
CA ILE A 810 -36.80 -28.50 -27.48
C ILE A 810 -37.60 -29.63 -26.84
N SER A 811 -36.99 -30.80 -26.67
CA SER A 811 -37.64 -31.97 -26.05
C SER A 811 -38.09 -31.71 -24.61
N VAL A 812 -37.33 -30.92 -23.85
CA VAL A 812 -37.69 -30.52 -22.47
C VAL A 812 -38.87 -29.53 -22.47
N ALA A 813 -38.93 -28.59 -23.42
CA ALA A 813 -40.05 -27.67 -23.57
C ALA A 813 -41.33 -28.42 -23.96
N GLU A 814 -41.27 -29.31 -24.95
CA GLU A 814 -42.41 -30.10 -25.44
C GLU A 814 -42.96 -31.04 -24.36
N LYS A 815 -42.08 -31.71 -23.61
CA LYS A 815 -42.49 -32.57 -22.50
C LYS A 815 -43.22 -31.77 -21.43
N TYR A 816 -42.70 -30.60 -21.06
CA TYR A 816 -43.33 -29.74 -20.07
C TYR A 816 -44.69 -29.20 -20.55
N GLU A 817 -44.79 -28.80 -21.81
CA GLU A 817 -46.04 -28.33 -22.43
C GLU A 817 -47.10 -29.43 -22.48
N THR A 818 -46.69 -30.66 -22.80
CA THR A 818 -47.59 -31.83 -22.80
C THR A 818 -48.10 -32.15 -21.39
N GLU A 819 -47.24 -32.05 -20.38
CA GLU A 819 -47.58 -32.36 -18.98
C GLU A 819 -48.42 -31.26 -18.29
N ASN A 820 -48.17 -29.99 -18.61
CA ASN A 820 -48.72 -28.84 -17.86
C ASN A 820 -49.68 -27.95 -18.65
N GLN A 821 -49.91 -28.25 -19.94
CA GLN A 821 -50.76 -27.47 -20.85
C GLN A 821 -50.38 -25.97 -20.94
N LYS A 822 -49.13 -25.63 -20.62
CA LYS A 822 -48.60 -24.25 -20.63
C LYS A 822 -47.13 -24.24 -21.04
N PRO A 823 -46.65 -23.19 -21.73
CA PRO A 823 -45.25 -23.08 -22.14
C PRO A 823 -44.33 -23.01 -20.93
N LYS A 824 -43.19 -23.69 -21.01
CA LYS A 824 -42.22 -23.72 -19.93
C LYS A 824 -41.62 -22.33 -19.70
N LYS A 825 -41.83 -21.75 -18.51
CA LYS A 825 -41.14 -20.52 -18.12
C LYS A 825 -39.75 -20.89 -17.63
N TRP A 826 -38.72 -20.54 -18.41
CA TRP A 826 -37.33 -20.75 -18.05
C TRP A 826 -36.94 -19.67 -17.02
N LYS A 827 -36.98 -20.04 -15.73
CA LYS A 827 -36.59 -19.15 -14.62
C LYS A 827 -35.07 -19.02 -14.51
N GLU A 828 -34.38 -20.05 -14.97
CA GLU A 828 -32.93 -20.20 -14.98
C GLU A 828 -32.46 -19.90 -16.41
N GLY A 829 -31.88 -18.72 -16.63
CA GLY A 829 -31.37 -18.25 -17.92
C GLY A 829 -32.04 -16.99 -18.48
N GLY A 830 -31.26 -16.19 -19.21
CA GLY A 830 -31.67 -14.92 -19.82
C GLY A 830 -30.50 -13.96 -20.02
N LEU A 831 -30.64 -13.05 -20.98
CA LEU A 831 -29.64 -12.03 -21.30
C LEU A 831 -30.17 -10.62 -21.05
N LEU A 832 -29.31 -9.71 -20.64
CA LEU A 832 -29.51 -8.27 -20.70
C LEU A 832 -28.72 -7.75 -21.91
N VAL A 833 -29.39 -7.12 -22.86
CA VAL A 833 -28.79 -6.61 -24.10
C VAL A 833 -28.88 -5.08 -24.11
N GLY A 834 -27.75 -4.42 -24.36
CA GLY A 834 -27.65 -2.97 -24.55
C GLY A 834 -27.33 -2.65 -25.99
N VAL A 835 -28.13 -1.78 -26.61
CA VAL A 835 -28.02 -1.39 -28.03
C VAL A 835 -27.85 0.13 -28.12
N ASP A 836 -26.94 0.59 -28.98
CA ASP A 836 -26.73 2.02 -29.20
C ASP A 836 -27.79 2.66 -30.14
N PRO A 837 -27.84 4.00 -30.26
CA PRO A 837 -28.78 4.68 -31.15
C PRO A 837 -28.68 4.24 -32.62
N GLU A 838 -27.52 3.74 -33.03
CA GLU A 838 -27.25 3.21 -34.37
C GLU A 838 -27.70 1.75 -34.54
N GLY A 839 -28.15 1.07 -33.48
CA GLY A 839 -28.64 -0.30 -33.53
C GLY A 839 -27.59 -1.38 -33.26
N HIS A 840 -26.36 -1.03 -32.90
CA HIS A 840 -25.30 -1.99 -32.61
C HIS A 840 -25.36 -2.49 -31.18
N VAL A 841 -25.11 -3.78 -31.00
CA VAL A 841 -25.03 -4.39 -29.67
C VAL A 841 -23.73 -3.97 -28.99
N LYS A 842 -23.85 -3.13 -27.94
CA LYS A 842 -22.70 -2.71 -27.12
C LYS A 842 -22.45 -3.63 -25.93
N ARG A 843 -23.49 -4.27 -25.42
CA ARG A 843 -23.43 -5.03 -24.16
C ARG A 843 -24.34 -6.25 -24.20
N ILE A 844 -23.82 -7.39 -23.73
CA ILE A 844 -24.58 -8.61 -23.49
C ILE A 844 -24.17 -9.12 -22.09
N GLU A 845 -25.12 -9.26 -21.17
CA GLU A 845 -24.87 -9.78 -19.82
C GLU A 845 -25.82 -10.93 -19.46
N LEU A 846 -25.31 -11.91 -18.71
CA LEU A 846 -26.07 -13.07 -18.25
C LEU A 846 -26.84 -12.72 -16.98
N LEU A 847 -28.15 -13.00 -16.94
CA LEU A 847 -29.03 -12.65 -15.82
C LEU A 847 -29.07 -13.67 -14.68
N SER A 848 -28.50 -14.87 -14.84
CA SER A 848 -28.47 -15.89 -13.79
C SER A 848 -27.04 -16.32 -13.45
N THR A 849 -26.74 -16.40 -12.15
CA THR A 849 -25.45 -16.84 -11.60
C THR A 849 -25.38 -18.34 -11.31
N GLU A 850 -26.49 -19.09 -11.46
CA GLU A 850 -26.53 -20.53 -11.25
C GLU A 850 -25.98 -21.28 -12.48
N GLN A 851 -24.80 -21.87 -12.33
CA GLN A 851 -24.15 -22.69 -13.35
C GLN A 851 -24.64 -24.14 -13.25
N ASN A 852 -25.63 -24.46 -14.08
CA ASN A 852 -26.02 -25.84 -14.37
C ASN A 852 -25.95 -26.01 -15.90
N ASP A 853 -25.56 -27.19 -16.39
CA ASP A 853 -25.33 -27.49 -17.81
C ASP A 853 -26.50 -27.06 -18.72
N LYS A 854 -27.74 -27.13 -18.20
CA LYS A 854 -28.96 -26.71 -18.91
C LYS A 854 -29.06 -25.20 -19.08
N THR A 855 -28.69 -24.44 -18.06
CA THR A 855 -28.71 -22.97 -18.05
C THR A 855 -27.62 -22.41 -18.95
N GLU A 856 -26.44 -23.04 -18.97
CA GLU A 856 -25.34 -22.67 -19.85
C GLU A 856 -25.70 -22.91 -21.32
N THR A 857 -26.29 -24.07 -21.64
CA THR A 857 -26.73 -24.39 -23.01
C THR A 857 -27.79 -23.41 -23.51
N LEU A 858 -28.74 -23.03 -22.64
CA LEU A 858 -29.79 -22.05 -22.96
C LEU A 858 -29.21 -20.65 -23.20
N ASN A 859 -28.33 -20.19 -22.32
CA ASN A 859 -27.71 -18.87 -22.43
C ASN A 859 -26.82 -18.77 -23.68
N LYS A 860 -26.04 -19.80 -24.01
CA LYS A 860 -25.25 -19.88 -25.25
C LYS A 860 -26.12 -19.80 -26.50
N ALA A 861 -27.31 -20.43 -26.49
CA ALA A 861 -28.24 -20.35 -27.61
C ALA A 861 -28.82 -18.94 -27.80
N LEU A 862 -29.20 -18.28 -26.70
CA LEU A 862 -29.68 -16.89 -26.73
C LEU A 862 -28.57 -15.91 -27.15
N GLU A 863 -27.34 -16.12 -26.69
CA GLU A 863 -26.21 -15.24 -27.00
C GLU A 863 -25.84 -15.33 -28.48
N LYS A 864 -25.81 -16.55 -29.03
CA LYS A 864 -25.65 -16.76 -30.48
C LYS A 864 -26.77 -16.12 -31.28
N ALA A 865 -28.01 -16.14 -30.79
CA ALA A 865 -29.12 -15.48 -31.47
C ALA A 865 -28.93 -13.96 -31.51
N VAL A 866 -28.47 -13.34 -30.41
CA VAL A 866 -28.18 -11.90 -30.36
C VAL A 866 -26.98 -11.54 -31.23
N GLN A 867 -25.89 -12.32 -31.21
CA GLN A 867 -24.69 -12.07 -32.01
C GLN A 867 -24.91 -12.23 -33.52
N LYS A 868 -25.87 -13.06 -33.94
CA LYS A 868 -26.27 -13.18 -35.35
C LYS A 868 -27.00 -11.93 -35.87
N VAL A 869 -27.53 -11.10 -34.98
CA VAL A 869 -28.18 -9.83 -35.34
C VAL A 869 -27.10 -8.76 -35.38
N GLU A 870 -26.59 -8.47 -36.58
CA GLU A 870 -25.53 -7.46 -36.78
C GLU A 870 -25.97 -6.06 -36.33
N MET A 871 -27.25 -5.73 -36.54
CA MET A 871 -27.82 -4.42 -36.21
C MET A 871 -29.33 -4.51 -35.99
N PHE A 872 -29.83 -3.96 -34.88
CA PHE A 872 -31.26 -3.77 -34.62
C PHE A 872 -31.72 -2.47 -35.27
N LYS A 873 -32.72 -2.55 -36.15
CA LYS A 873 -33.26 -1.36 -36.82
C LYS A 873 -34.06 -0.51 -35.83
N ASP A 874 -34.01 0.81 -36.02
CA ASP A 874 -34.83 1.79 -35.30
C ASP A 874 -34.66 1.74 -33.78
N ALA A 875 -33.41 1.60 -33.32
CA ALA A 875 -33.07 1.55 -31.89
C ALA A 875 -33.46 2.85 -31.14
N PRO A 876 -34.10 2.76 -29.96
CA PRO A 876 -34.54 3.94 -29.23
C PRO A 876 -33.38 4.81 -28.73
N ILE A 877 -33.54 6.13 -28.85
CA ILE A 877 -32.58 7.11 -28.37
C ILE A 877 -32.89 7.44 -26.90
N THR A 878 -32.07 6.93 -25.98
CA THR A 878 -32.22 7.19 -24.55
C THR A 878 -31.23 8.25 -24.04
N LYS A 879 -31.52 8.85 -22.87
CA LYS A 879 -30.59 9.79 -22.19
C LYS A 879 -29.27 9.14 -21.77
N ARG A 880 -29.21 7.81 -21.70
CA ARG A 880 -28.03 7.05 -21.25
C ARG A 880 -27.12 6.63 -22.41
N GLY A 881 -27.47 6.96 -23.66
CA GLY A 881 -26.67 6.63 -24.85
C GLY A 881 -26.75 5.16 -25.28
N GLU A 882 -27.57 4.34 -24.62
CA GLU A 882 -27.92 2.97 -25.02
C GLU A 882 -29.32 2.61 -24.51
N PHE A 883 -30.07 1.80 -25.26
CA PHE A 883 -31.34 1.21 -24.87
C PHE A 883 -31.12 -0.22 -24.38
N GLN A 884 -31.62 -0.56 -23.20
CA GLN A 884 -31.41 -1.85 -22.55
C GLN A 884 -32.70 -2.67 -22.46
N PHE A 885 -32.64 -3.94 -22.84
CA PHE A 885 -33.77 -4.88 -22.69
C PHE A 885 -33.30 -6.28 -22.31
N GLN A 886 -34.19 -7.01 -21.64
CA GLN A 886 -33.97 -8.38 -21.17
C GLN A 886 -34.56 -9.38 -22.16
N VAL A 887 -33.74 -10.33 -22.61
CA VAL A 887 -34.11 -11.46 -23.46
C VAL A 887 -34.30 -12.70 -22.60
N ARG A 888 -35.48 -13.32 -22.66
CA ARG A 888 -35.78 -14.60 -21.98
C ARG A 888 -36.49 -15.56 -22.91
N LEU A 889 -36.47 -16.84 -22.57
CA LEU A 889 -37.23 -17.88 -23.28
C LEU A 889 -38.50 -18.24 -22.50
N GLN A 890 -39.62 -18.37 -23.20
CA GLN A 890 -40.87 -18.93 -22.69
C GLN A 890 -41.35 -20.03 -23.66
N GLY A 891 -41.25 -21.29 -23.25
CA GLY A 891 -41.43 -22.42 -24.14
C GLY A 891 -40.28 -22.46 -25.14
N LYS A 892 -40.61 -22.23 -26.42
CA LYS A 892 -39.67 -22.10 -27.55
C LYS A 892 -39.57 -20.67 -28.10
N GLU A 893 -40.32 -19.74 -27.52
CA GLU A 893 -40.42 -18.36 -27.99
C GLU A 893 -39.58 -17.42 -27.11
N ILE A 894 -38.95 -16.44 -27.73
CA ILE A 894 -38.26 -15.33 -27.07
C ILE A 894 -39.31 -14.35 -26.56
N VAL A 895 -39.10 -13.86 -25.35
CA VAL A 895 -39.88 -12.79 -24.73
C VAL A 895 -38.91 -11.70 -24.31
N LEU A 896 -39.14 -10.49 -24.81
CA LEU A 896 -38.37 -9.31 -24.43
C LEU A 896 -39.07 -8.52 -23.33
N ARG A 897 -38.27 -7.89 -22.46
CA ARG A 897 -38.76 -6.98 -21.42
C ARG A 897 -37.88 -5.75 -21.34
N LYS A 898 -38.49 -4.57 -21.36
CA LYS A 898 -37.80 -3.32 -21.02
C LYS A 898 -37.26 -3.35 -19.58
N VAL A 899 -36.10 -2.73 -19.37
CA VAL A 899 -35.40 -2.66 -18.07
C VAL A 899 -35.54 -1.29 -17.42
#